data_AF-D2R944-F1
#
_entry.id   AF-D2R944-F1
#
_cell.length_a   1.000
_cell.length_b   1.000
_cell.length_c   1.000
_cell.angle_alpha   90.00
_cell.angle_beta   90.00
_cell.angle_gamma   90.00
#
_symmetry.space_group_name_H-M   'P 1'
#
loop_
_entity.id
_entity.type
_entity.pdbx_description
1 polymer ?
#
loop_
_entity_poly.entity_id
_entity_poly.type
_entity_poly.pdbx_seq_one_letter_code
_entity_poly.pdbx_strand_id
1 'polypeptide(L)'
;MRGINPHNRRQSPLWMLGGLFFVLLFGAVATGATLWMAGVEFPFLASAKPPRVQIPVNARPIAPYASVTREDMIDPQKRAIATIELRPDQIVGIGLKYIGDDGQEVSSAAREVTEENGTFMISIDGGKRIPIGRVRELGGAMMSVNDIIGRVVSKEKNPGLAFTESSFLPKGTRPGLAGATPPGMQSMTLESSSIAGLHGLKLGDKVDLIASVPHDMLGEFDPSHKPRSGVQFVTRSKASDPPQAVVERTIAQSAILLTPVRIRQKPSTTSSLTEGQRVQNIPVEEVVLALTPSDIPHVKKALHKGLSVMAVAQSGQAAKGGSDDSEAPAEQKLAVAFPLVKRTIPAFQRITEQDFIDPVTRRPEFAYYDPDTATRSKLVPYDFLLGRVANRDIEAGTVISESELAEQGAKGGIGSVIPPDRQAVVISASQILGSEYLSVGDHLDLLGSFKLEHVRTTEETSRRENETTTRNSSEVISRSTDLQWSTSLGHRAEHWLLAVDARVVAIARTPSESAGANNSIANPISSLTLAVRLRDAEALAQAAAMTSEIKLTAAFRSNLPTASPPNMASVPLCTVAVRAFEKLEPWGAVVARPAITSISIDEVNEKKIVTDLSLFAGRVLRTNKQPGDYFLESDFLPADTAVGISAGIAPGYRGFLVQKEQLAGLELVKQQMRVDVISAEPMTFPSNYDVPPEIVGRTQMLVAASDVEVVQLYEEPLRGVVSAVLAIPLEQVARFESVLASSSNLRVIPRSQSVADVVQATATSDQLPEVNPYTSLKFMEQMVGSDRRVSVFPATTQP
;
A
#
# COMPACT_ATOMS: atom_id res chain seq x y z
N MET A 1 43.58 -73.19 89.50
CA MET A 1 42.98 -73.35 88.15
C MET A 1 42.79 -71.95 87.55
N ARG A 2 43.13 -71.80 86.27
CA ARG A 2 43.59 -70.58 85.56
C ARG A 2 42.56 -69.45 85.39
N GLY A 3 42.87 -68.29 85.98
CA GLY A 3 43.33 -67.06 85.28
C GLY A 3 42.46 -66.42 84.19
N ILE A 4 41.75 -65.36 84.56
CA ILE A 4 41.06 -64.37 83.70
C ILE A 4 42.11 -63.52 82.95
N ASN A 5 41.92 -63.28 81.64
CA ASN A 5 42.71 -62.33 80.84
C ASN A 5 41.79 -61.43 79.97
N PRO A 6 42.10 -60.13 79.78
CA PRO A 6 41.14 -59.13 79.29
C PRO A 6 41.30 -58.75 77.79
N HIS A 7 40.18 -58.27 77.23
CA HIS A 7 40.03 -57.22 76.20
C HIS A 7 40.85 -57.31 74.90
N ASN A 8 40.20 -57.79 73.83
CA ASN A 8 40.57 -57.48 72.45
C ASN A 8 39.51 -56.56 71.81
N ARG A 9 39.82 -55.26 71.68
CA ARG A 9 39.05 -54.29 70.89
C ARG A 9 39.06 -54.74 69.42
N ARG A 10 37.94 -55.30 68.95
CA ARG A 10 37.68 -55.42 67.51
C ARG A 10 37.49 -54.01 66.95
N GLN A 11 38.43 -53.58 66.11
CA GLN A 11 38.24 -52.42 65.23
C GLN A 11 37.02 -52.70 64.34
N SER A 12 35.96 -51.91 64.53
CA SER A 12 34.76 -51.95 63.71
C SER A 12 35.08 -51.56 62.26
N PRO A 13 34.44 -52.17 61.25
CA PRO A 13 34.71 -51.97 59.82
C PRO A 13 34.17 -50.63 59.27
N LEU A 14 34.06 -49.59 60.11
CA LEU A 14 33.60 -48.27 59.70
C LEU A 14 34.63 -47.57 58.80
N TRP A 15 35.93 -47.88 58.94
CA TRP A 15 36.97 -47.24 58.13
C TRP A 15 37.00 -47.76 56.69
N MET A 16 36.62 -49.03 56.46
CA MET A 16 36.47 -49.55 55.09
C MET A 16 35.24 -48.99 54.37
N LEU A 17 34.14 -48.74 55.09
CA LEU A 17 32.96 -48.08 54.52
C LEU A 17 33.23 -46.59 54.19
N GLY A 18 33.99 -45.89 55.03
CA GLY A 18 34.43 -44.52 54.75
C GLY A 18 35.35 -44.43 53.53
N GLY A 19 36.29 -45.37 53.39
CA GLY A 19 37.19 -45.44 52.23
C GLY A 19 36.45 -45.71 50.92
N LEU A 20 35.49 -46.64 50.92
CA LEU A 20 34.67 -46.94 49.73
C LEU A 20 33.81 -45.74 49.31
N PHE A 21 33.24 -45.02 50.28
CA PHE A 21 32.46 -43.82 49.99
C PHE A 21 33.32 -42.71 49.37
N PHE A 22 34.54 -42.52 49.88
CA PHE A 22 35.48 -41.55 49.29
C PHE A 22 35.93 -41.95 47.88
N VAL A 23 36.18 -43.23 47.61
CA VAL A 23 36.55 -43.70 46.27
C VAL A 23 35.37 -43.57 45.28
N LEU A 24 34.13 -43.86 45.70
CA LEU A 24 32.95 -43.66 44.87
C LEU A 24 32.66 -42.17 44.63
N LEU A 25 32.86 -41.32 45.63
CA LEU A 25 32.67 -39.87 45.50
C LEU A 25 33.71 -39.26 44.56
N PHE A 26 34.99 -39.58 44.74
CA PHE A 26 36.05 -39.12 43.85
C PHE A 26 35.93 -39.71 42.44
N GLY A 27 35.52 -40.97 42.33
CA GLY A 27 35.20 -41.59 41.05
C GLY A 27 34.07 -40.86 40.34
N ALA A 28 32.96 -40.57 41.02
CA ALA A 28 31.83 -39.83 40.46
C ALA A 28 32.22 -38.40 40.05
N VAL A 29 33.04 -37.70 40.84
CA VAL A 29 33.54 -36.36 40.52
C VAL A 29 34.49 -36.38 39.32
N ALA A 30 35.41 -37.34 39.25
CA ALA A 30 36.34 -37.48 38.13
C ALA A 30 35.62 -37.87 36.83
N THR A 31 34.61 -38.75 36.92
CA THR A 31 33.76 -39.12 35.79
C THR A 31 32.90 -37.94 35.34
N GLY A 32 32.39 -37.16 36.30
CA GLY A 32 31.66 -35.91 36.02
C GLY A 32 32.53 -34.87 35.31
N ALA A 33 33.76 -34.66 35.78
CA ALA A 33 34.70 -33.71 35.19
C ALA A 33 35.16 -34.13 33.79
N THR A 34 35.37 -35.42 33.54
CA THR A 34 35.73 -35.94 32.21
C THR A 34 34.56 -35.84 31.22
N LEU A 35 33.33 -36.12 31.65
CA LEU A 35 32.13 -35.89 30.83
C LEU A 35 31.90 -34.40 30.54
N TRP A 36 32.18 -33.51 31.50
CA TRP A 36 32.13 -32.05 31.29
C TRP A 36 33.16 -31.59 30.24
N MET A 37 34.40 -32.08 30.37
CA MET A 37 35.45 -31.80 29.38
C MET A 37 35.16 -32.41 28.00
N ALA A 38 34.39 -33.49 27.94
CA ALA A 38 33.92 -34.10 26.69
C ALA A 38 32.69 -33.39 26.08
N GLY A 39 32.24 -32.27 26.65
CA GLY A 39 31.11 -31.48 26.13
C GLY A 39 29.74 -32.09 26.43
N VAL A 40 29.64 -33.02 27.37
CA VAL A 40 28.34 -33.56 27.81
C VAL A 40 27.70 -32.54 28.75
N GLU A 41 26.65 -31.88 28.27
CA GLU A 41 25.89 -30.91 29.07
C GLU A 41 25.17 -31.62 30.22
N PHE A 42 25.51 -31.26 31.47
CA PHE A 42 24.83 -31.76 32.65
C PHE A 42 23.51 -31.00 32.86
N PRO A 43 22.34 -31.65 32.81
CA PRO A 43 21.05 -30.97 32.89
C PRO A 43 20.80 -30.23 34.21
N PHE A 44 21.57 -30.53 35.28
CA PHE A 44 21.48 -29.82 36.57
C PHE A 44 22.32 -28.53 36.64
N LEU A 45 23.27 -28.34 35.71
CA LEU A 45 24.07 -27.11 35.55
C LEU A 45 23.53 -26.21 34.43
N ALA A 46 22.39 -26.57 33.82
CA ALA A 46 21.73 -25.73 32.82
C ALA A 46 21.44 -24.36 33.44
N SER A 47 22.12 -23.33 32.93
CA SER A 47 21.92 -21.93 33.31
C SER A 47 20.43 -21.63 33.44
N ALA A 48 20.05 -20.96 34.52
CA ALA A 48 18.67 -20.52 34.73
C ALA A 48 18.15 -19.93 33.42
N LYS A 49 17.09 -20.55 32.87
CA LYS A 49 16.53 -20.12 31.58
C LYS A 49 16.29 -18.61 31.69
N PRO A 50 16.72 -17.82 30.69
CA PRO A 50 16.55 -16.38 30.73
C PRO A 50 15.07 -16.08 30.99
N PRO A 51 14.78 -15.07 31.82
CA PRO A 51 13.43 -14.77 32.24
C PRO A 51 12.61 -14.41 30.98
N ARG A 52 11.37 -14.93 30.89
CA ARG A 52 10.48 -14.71 29.75
C ARG A 52 9.15 -14.12 30.20
N VAL A 53 8.57 -13.25 29.38
CA VAL A 53 7.22 -12.71 29.59
C VAL A 53 6.20 -13.74 29.11
N GLN A 54 5.23 -14.06 29.95
CA GLN A 54 4.23 -15.09 29.67
C GLN A 54 2.91 -14.46 29.25
N ILE A 55 2.46 -14.78 28.03
CA ILE A 55 1.14 -14.37 27.51
C ILE A 55 0.19 -15.57 27.63
N PRO A 56 -0.95 -15.43 28.32
CA PRO A 56 -1.90 -16.53 28.45
C PRO A 56 -2.53 -16.92 27.10
N VAL A 57 -2.60 -18.23 26.85
CA VAL A 57 -3.25 -18.81 25.66
C VAL A 57 -4.23 -19.90 26.06
N ASN A 58 -5.13 -20.28 25.15
CA ASN A 58 -5.98 -21.44 25.37
C ASN A 58 -5.22 -22.75 25.13
N ALA A 59 -5.31 -23.70 26.05
CA ALA A 59 -4.73 -25.03 25.92
C ALA A 59 -5.60 -25.97 25.08
N ARG A 60 -6.91 -25.72 25.04
CA ARG A 60 -7.92 -26.54 24.37
C ARG A 60 -8.70 -25.72 23.34
N PRO A 61 -9.28 -26.35 22.31
CA PRO A 61 -10.16 -25.65 21.39
C PRO A 61 -11.39 -25.15 22.16
N ILE A 62 -11.74 -23.88 21.99
CA ILE A 62 -12.93 -23.27 22.61
C ILE A 62 -13.96 -23.04 21.51
N ALA A 63 -15.13 -23.66 21.66
CA ALA A 63 -16.24 -23.50 20.72
C ALA A 63 -16.72 -22.04 20.70
N PRO A 64 -17.26 -21.56 19.56
CA PRO A 64 -17.85 -20.23 19.50
C PRO A 64 -19.01 -20.13 20.50
N TYR A 65 -19.11 -18.98 21.14
CA TYR A 65 -20.10 -18.63 22.17
C TYR A 65 -20.04 -19.44 23.46
N ALA A 66 -18.98 -20.22 23.66
CA ALA A 66 -18.67 -20.79 24.96
C ALA A 66 -18.04 -19.72 25.87
N SER A 67 -18.35 -19.78 27.17
CA SER A 67 -17.62 -19.03 28.19
C SER A 67 -16.26 -19.66 28.42
N VAL A 68 -15.19 -18.87 28.47
CA VAL A 68 -13.85 -19.37 28.78
C VAL A 68 -13.78 -19.79 30.24
N THR A 69 -13.45 -21.05 30.47
CA THR A 69 -13.23 -21.62 31.79
C THR A 69 -11.74 -21.70 32.11
N ARG A 70 -11.40 -21.97 33.37
CA ARG A 70 -10.00 -22.14 33.78
C ARG A 70 -9.38 -23.37 33.11
N GLU A 71 -10.17 -24.41 32.95
CA GLU A 71 -9.82 -25.68 32.34
C GLU A 71 -9.43 -25.53 30.86
N ASP A 72 -10.01 -24.56 30.15
CA ASP A 72 -9.67 -24.25 28.76
C ASP A 72 -8.27 -23.66 28.61
N MET A 73 -7.73 -23.07 29.68
CA MET A 73 -6.42 -22.45 29.72
C MET A 73 -5.36 -23.35 30.36
N ILE A 74 -5.73 -24.42 31.06
CA ILE A 74 -4.78 -25.32 31.72
C ILE A 74 -4.23 -26.34 30.72
N ASP A 75 -2.91 -26.32 30.53
CA ASP A 75 -2.21 -27.38 29.80
C ASP A 75 -2.29 -28.69 30.61
N PRO A 76 -2.91 -29.76 30.06
CA PRO A 76 -3.08 -31.01 30.79
C PRO A 76 -1.76 -31.69 31.18
N GLN A 77 -0.68 -31.43 30.45
CA GLN A 77 0.65 -32.00 30.74
C GLN A 77 1.36 -31.23 31.85
N LYS A 78 1.31 -29.89 31.80
CA LYS A 78 2.02 -29.03 32.75
C LYS A 78 1.23 -28.73 34.02
N ARG A 79 -0.09 -28.99 34.02
CA ARG A 79 -1.05 -28.59 35.09
C ARG A 79 -0.95 -27.11 35.47
N ALA A 80 -0.52 -26.28 34.52
CA ALA A 80 -0.35 -24.84 34.65
C ALA A 80 -1.09 -24.15 33.49
N ILE A 81 -1.30 -22.84 33.63
CA ILE A 81 -1.88 -22.04 32.55
C ILE A 81 -0.95 -22.11 31.35
N ALA A 82 -1.49 -22.45 30.19
CA ALA A 82 -0.76 -22.45 28.94
C ALA A 82 -0.39 -21.01 28.59
N THR A 83 0.90 -20.78 28.34
CA THR A 83 1.43 -19.46 28.03
C THR A 83 2.34 -19.53 26.83
N ILE A 84 2.29 -18.52 25.97
CA ILE A 84 3.38 -18.22 25.03
C ILE A 84 4.43 -17.44 25.81
N GLU A 85 5.68 -17.89 25.72
CA GLU A 85 6.81 -17.22 26.36
C GLU A 85 7.51 -16.32 25.33
N LEU A 86 7.50 -15.02 25.55
CA LEU A 86 8.25 -14.04 24.77
C LEU A 86 9.55 -13.67 25.47
N ARG A 87 10.62 -13.52 24.69
CA ARG A 87 11.87 -12.98 25.19
C ARG A 87 11.78 -11.44 25.29
N PRO A 88 12.50 -10.80 26.22
CA PRO A 88 12.49 -9.33 26.38
C PRO A 88 12.78 -8.55 25.09
N ASP A 89 13.70 -9.04 24.25
CA ASP A 89 14.05 -8.44 22.95
C ASP A 89 12.90 -8.45 21.95
N GLN A 90 12.00 -9.43 22.04
CA GLN A 90 10.85 -9.56 21.13
C GLN A 90 9.71 -8.61 21.48
N ILE A 91 9.75 -7.98 22.66
CA ILE A 91 8.70 -7.08 23.13
C ILE A 91 8.96 -5.64 22.67
N VAL A 92 10.22 -5.31 22.37
CA VAL A 92 10.61 -3.97 21.91
C VAL A 92 9.90 -3.65 20.58
N GLY A 93 9.22 -2.52 20.53
CA GLY A 93 8.40 -2.06 19.41
C GLY A 93 6.95 -2.54 19.44
N ILE A 94 6.57 -3.45 20.34
CA ILE A 94 5.19 -3.93 20.45
C ILE A 94 4.33 -2.90 21.19
N GLY A 95 3.17 -2.56 20.62
CA GLY A 95 2.16 -1.71 21.26
C GLY A 95 1.55 -2.38 22.50
N LEU A 96 1.36 -1.64 23.58
CA LEU A 96 0.79 -2.13 24.83
C LEU A 96 -0.26 -1.16 25.39
N LYS A 97 -1.23 -1.70 26.13
CA LYS A 97 -2.17 -0.93 26.95
C LYS A 97 -1.94 -1.26 28.41
N TYR A 98 -1.86 -0.23 29.24
CA TYR A 98 -1.56 -0.38 30.66
C TYR A 98 -2.40 0.59 31.49
N ILE A 99 -2.53 0.29 32.79
CA ILE A 99 -3.19 1.18 33.74
C ILE A 99 -2.15 2.17 34.28
N GLY A 100 -2.37 3.46 34.03
CA GLY A 100 -1.60 4.57 34.56
C GLY A 100 -1.71 4.71 36.07
N ASP A 101 -0.91 5.59 36.66
CA ASP A 101 -0.95 5.84 38.12
C ASP A 101 -2.26 6.51 38.56
N ASP A 102 -2.95 7.14 37.62
CA ASP A 102 -4.28 7.74 37.74
C ASP A 102 -5.42 6.73 37.58
N GLY A 103 -5.11 5.47 37.29
CA GLY A 103 -6.10 4.42 37.03
C GLY A 103 -6.69 4.47 35.61
N GLN A 104 -6.26 5.40 34.74
CA GLN A 104 -6.72 5.45 33.36
C GLN A 104 -5.93 4.47 32.48
N GLU A 105 -6.58 3.99 31.42
CA GLU A 105 -5.93 3.12 30.44
C GLU A 105 -5.16 3.97 29.42
N VAL A 106 -3.86 3.73 29.30
CA VAL A 106 -2.97 4.46 28.39
C VAL A 106 -2.37 3.49 27.39
N SER A 107 -2.34 3.88 26.12
CA SER A 107 -1.69 3.12 25.04
C SER A 107 -0.32 3.70 24.71
N SER A 108 0.69 2.85 24.59
CA SER A 108 2.07 3.25 24.22
C SER A 108 2.81 2.07 23.56
N ALA A 109 4.05 2.28 23.12
CA ALA A 109 4.92 1.22 22.60
C ALA A 109 6.01 0.85 23.61
N ALA A 110 6.37 -0.43 23.69
CA ALA A 110 7.48 -0.89 24.52
C ALA A 110 8.82 -0.49 23.86
N ARG A 111 9.68 0.20 24.59
CA ARG A 111 11.01 0.60 24.14
C ARG A 111 12.12 -0.28 24.69
N GLU A 112 12.01 -0.68 25.95
CA GLU A 112 12.99 -1.52 26.62
C GLU A 112 12.29 -2.39 27.67
N VAL A 113 12.77 -3.61 27.87
CA VAL A 113 12.26 -4.50 28.92
C VAL A 113 13.42 -4.90 29.82
N THR A 114 13.37 -4.46 31.07
CA THR A 114 14.41 -4.73 32.08
C THR A 114 13.81 -5.55 33.21
N GLU A 115 14.59 -6.44 33.81
CA GLU A 115 14.17 -7.16 35.01
C GLU A 115 14.74 -6.44 36.24
N GLU A 116 13.85 -5.97 37.11
CA GLU A 116 14.22 -5.34 38.38
C GLU A 116 13.58 -6.13 39.52
N ASN A 117 14.39 -6.66 40.44
CA ASN A 117 13.93 -7.43 41.60
C ASN A 117 12.99 -8.61 41.25
N GLY A 118 13.23 -9.29 40.13
CA GLY A 118 12.40 -10.42 39.67
C GLY A 118 11.06 -10.00 39.05
N THR A 119 10.85 -8.71 38.81
CA THR A 119 9.68 -8.18 38.09
C THR A 119 10.13 -7.51 36.81
N PHE A 120 9.45 -7.83 35.69
CA PHE A 120 9.73 -7.14 34.43
C PHE A 120 9.15 -5.72 34.44
N MET A 121 10.01 -4.77 34.10
CA MET A 121 9.71 -3.36 33.91
C MET A 121 9.83 -3.04 32.43
N ILE A 122 8.72 -2.59 31.84
CA ILE A 122 8.68 -2.13 30.45
C ILE A 122 8.85 -0.61 30.45
N SER A 123 9.91 -0.13 29.81
CA SER A 123 10.11 1.28 29.49
C SER A 123 9.30 1.63 28.25
N ILE A 124 8.49 2.68 28.33
CA ILE A 124 7.68 3.20 27.22
C ILE A 124 8.24 4.51 26.68
N ASP A 125 7.68 5.01 25.58
CA ASP A 125 8.00 6.34 25.05
C ASP A 125 7.77 7.42 26.11
N GLY A 126 8.81 8.22 26.38
CA GLY A 126 8.86 9.14 27.52
C GLY A 126 9.68 8.65 28.72
N GLY A 127 10.26 7.44 28.65
CA GLY A 127 11.19 6.91 29.68
C GLY A 127 10.51 6.44 30.96
N LYS A 128 9.17 6.43 30.98
CA LYS A 128 8.39 5.89 32.10
C LYS A 128 8.52 4.37 32.13
N ARG A 129 8.81 3.81 33.32
CA ARG A 129 8.91 2.35 33.53
C ARG A 129 7.62 1.83 34.17
N ILE A 130 7.04 0.79 33.57
CA ILE A 130 5.76 0.22 33.98
C ILE A 130 5.98 -1.26 34.31
N PRO A 131 5.56 -1.73 35.50
CA PRO A 131 5.63 -3.15 35.82
C PRO A 131 4.68 -3.95 34.93
N ILE A 132 5.12 -5.13 34.48
CA ILE A 132 4.33 -6.01 33.60
C ILE A 132 2.94 -6.34 34.18
N GLY A 133 2.80 -6.39 35.51
CA GLY A 133 1.52 -6.62 36.19
C GLY A 133 0.46 -5.53 35.99
N ARG A 134 0.85 -4.33 35.53
CA ARG A 134 -0.07 -3.24 35.15
C ARG A 134 -0.41 -3.22 33.66
N VAL A 135 0.25 -4.04 32.86
CA VAL A 135 -0.05 -4.17 31.43
C VAL A 135 -1.27 -5.06 31.26
N ARG A 136 -2.29 -4.52 30.59
CA ARG A 136 -3.55 -5.22 30.29
C ARG A 136 -3.48 -5.90 28.93
N GLU A 137 -2.91 -5.23 27.93
CA GLU A 137 -2.72 -5.76 26.59
C GLU A 137 -1.27 -5.59 26.12
N LEU A 138 -0.72 -6.62 25.48
CA LEU A 138 0.59 -6.60 24.83
C LEU A 138 0.45 -7.12 23.40
N GLY A 139 0.68 -6.26 22.41
CA GLY A 139 0.43 -6.57 21.00
C GLY A 139 -1.03 -6.88 20.69
N GLY A 140 -1.95 -6.30 21.48
CA GLY A 140 -3.39 -6.62 21.46
C GLY A 140 -3.78 -7.92 22.17
N ALA A 141 -2.82 -8.68 22.71
CA ALA A 141 -3.08 -9.87 23.51
C ALA A 141 -3.30 -9.51 24.98
N MET A 142 -4.38 -10.00 25.58
CA MET A 142 -4.72 -9.78 26.98
C MET A 142 -3.75 -10.53 27.90
N MET A 143 -3.18 -9.82 28.88
CA MET A 143 -2.18 -10.36 29.82
C MET A 143 -2.80 -10.91 31.10
N SER A 144 -3.97 -10.40 31.50
CA SER A 144 -4.65 -10.78 32.74
C SER A 144 -5.62 -11.95 32.52
N VAL A 145 -5.39 -13.05 33.23
CA VAL A 145 -6.27 -14.23 33.21
C VAL A 145 -7.67 -13.91 33.74
N ASN A 146 -7.78 -13.00 34.71
CA ASN A 146 -9.06 -12.59 35.28
C ASN A 146 -9.94 -11.83 34.28
N ASP A 147 -9.33 -11.17 33.30
CA ASP A 147 -10.06 -10.44 32.26
C ASP A 147 -10.54 -11.39 31.13
N ILE A 148 -10.05 -12.64 31.12
CA ILE A 148 -10.35 -13.68 30.14
C ILE A 148 -11.43 -14.64 30.66
N ILE A 149 -11.27 -15.14 31.89
CA ILE A 149 -12.16 -16.16 32.46
C ILE A 149 -13.59 -15.61 32.61
N GLY A 150 -14.57 -16.41 32.20
CA GLY A 150 -16.00 -16.07 32.26
C GLY A 150 -16.51 -15.25 31.07
N ARG A 151 -15.62 -14.74 30.21
CA ARG A 151 -16.04 -14.07 28.97
C ARG A 151 -16.42 -15.08 27.90
N VAL A 152 -17.35 -14.68 27.04
CA VAL A 152 -17.88 -15.52 25.96
C VAL A 152 -17.10 -15.26 24.68
N VAL A 153 -16.56 -16.31 24.06
CA VAL A 153 -15.75 -16.18 22.83
C VAL A 153 -16.67 -15.93 21.63
N SER A 154 -16.34 -14.95 20.78
CA SER A 154 -17.15 -14.58 19.60
C SER A 154 -17.00 -15.55 18.43
N LYS A 155 -15.87 -16.26 18.36
CA LYS A 155 -15.52 -17.21 17.28
C LYS A 155 -14.80 -18.42 17.83
N GLU A 156 -14.70 -19.48 17.05
CA GLU A 156 -13.91 -20.65 17.45
C GLU A 156 -12.45 -20.26 17.68
N LYS A 157 -11.88 -20.74 18.78
CA LYS A 157 -10.48 -20.46 19.15
C LYS A 157 -9.68 -21.75 19.19
N ASN A 158 -8.73 -21.88 18.27
CA ASN A 158 -7.80 -23.01 18.21
C ASN A 158 -6.79 -22.97 19.38
N PRO A 159 -6.31 -24.11 19.88
CA PRO A 159 -5.28 -24.17 20.92
C PRO A 159 -4.03 -23.35 20.58
N GLY A 160 -3.39 -22.78 21.60
CA GLY A 160 -2.14 -22.05 21.50
C GLY A 160 -2.29 -20.60 21.04
N LEU A 161 -3.51 -20.06 20.89
CA LEU A 161 -3.73 -18.68 20.48
C LEU A 161 -3.93 -17.75 21.67
N ALA A 162 -3.31 -16.56 21.62
CA ALA A 162 -3.51 -15.53 22.64
C ALA A 162 -4.91 -14.90 22.55
N PHE A 163 -5.48 -14.51 23.69
CA PHE A 163 -6.79 -13.86 23.75
C PHE A 163 -6.67 -12.37 23.42
N THR A 164 -7.59 -11.86 22.61
CA THR A 164 -7.69 -10.43 22.24
C THR A 164 -9.07 -9.93 22.61
N GLU A 165 -9.27 -8.61 22.74
CA GLU A 165 -10.61 -8.06 23.02
C GLU A 165 -11.64 -8.47 21.95
N SER A 166 -11.22 -8.49 20.67
CA SER A 166 -12.03 -8.95 19.54
C SER A 166 -12.34 -10.46 19.54
N SER A 167 -11.66 -11.24 20.38
CA SER A 167 -11.98 -12.66 20.57
C SER A 167 -13.26 -12.86 21.39
N PHE A 168 -13.79 -11.82 22.04
CA PHE A 168 -14.92 -11.94 22.95
C PHE A 168 -16.14 -11.17 22.47
N LEU A 169 -17.31 -11.62 22.93
CA LEU A 169 -18.53 -10.81 22.95
C LEU A 169 -18.45 -9.76 24.08
N PRO A 170 -19.34 -8.75 24.07
CA PRO A 170 -19.42 -7.76 25.13
C PRO A 170 -19.47 -8.38 26.53
N LYS A 171 -18.84 -7.73 27.51
CA LYS A 171 -18.81 -8.23 28.89
C LYS A 171 -20.24 -8.36 29.42
N GLY A 172 -20.52 -9.45 30.15
CA GLY A 172 -21.87 -9.77 30.65
C GLY A 172 -22.74 -10.58 29.69
N THR A 173 -22.26 -10.89 28.48
CA THR A 173 -22.98 -11.79 27.55
C THR A 173 -23.10 -13.19 28.15
N ARG A 174 -24.30 -13.79 28.07
CA ARG A 174 -24.54 -15.16 28.53
C ARG A 174 -23.96 -16.17 27.51
N PRO A 175 -23.34 -17.28 27.95
CA PRO A 175 -22.87 -18.29 27.02
C PRO A 175 -24.03 -18.94 26.24
N GLY A 176 -23.74 -19.37 25.01
CA GLY A 176 -24.68 -20.05 24.11
C GLY A 176 -25.28 -19.16 22.99
N LEU A 177 -26.13 -19.77 22.16
CA LEU A 177 -26.71 -19.14 20.96
C LEU A 177 -27.53 -17.87 21.26
N ALA A 178 -28.18 -17.82 22.43
CA ALA A 178 -28.95 -16.64 22.84
C ALA A 178 -28.05 -15.41 23.08
N GLY A 179 -26.85 -15.59 23.64
CA GLY A 179 -25.89 -14.51 23.80
C GLY A 179 -25.15 -14.16 22.50
N ALA A 180 -25.06 -15.12 21.58
CA ALA A 180 -24.54 -14.91 20.23
C ALA A 180 -25.47 -14.10 19.33
N THR A 181 -26.77 -14.09 19.64
CA THR A 181 -27.78 -13.42 18.83
C THR A 181 -27.62 -11.91 19.00
N PRO A 182 -27.38 -11.14 17.92
CA PRO A 182 -27.27 -9.69 18.00
C PRO A 182 -28.53 -9.05 18.60
N PRO A 183 -28.40 -7.89 19.27
CA PRO A 183 -29.56 -7.18 19.81
C PRO A 183 -30.57 -6.85 18.71
N GLY A 184 -31.86 -7.05 18.99
CA GLY A 184 -32.94 -6.83 18.02
C GLY A 184 -33.19 -7.99 17.04
N MET A 185 -32.36 -9.03 17.04
CA MET A 185 -32.57 -10.24 16.22
C MET A 185 -33.03 -11.44 17.07
N GLN A 186 -33.52 -12.47 16.41
CA GLN A 186 -33.93 -13.75 17.01
C GLN A 186 -33.24 -14.90 16.26
N SER A 187 -32.60 -15.81 17.01
CA SER A 187 -32.01 -17.01 16.43
C SER A 187 -33.09 -18.04 16.07
N MET A 188 -33.01 -18.61 14.86
CA MET A 188 -33.85 -19.72 14.40
C MET A 188 -32.98 -20.86 13.86
N THR A 189 -33.22 -22.08 14.34
CA THR A 189 -32.59 -23.29 13.81
C THR A 189 -33.37 -23.78 12.61
N LEU A 190 -32.68 -23.98 11.48
CA LEU A 190 -33.24 -24.40 10.21
C LEU A 190 -32.54 -25.67 9.71
N GLU A 191 -33.24 -26.49 8.95
CA GLU A 191 -32.66 -27.64 8.29
C GLU A 191 -31.89 -27.19 7.03
N SER A 192 -30.62 -27.57 6.92
CA SER A 192 -29.75 -27.14 5.81
C SER A 192 -30.25 -27.66 4.47
N SER A 193 -30.90 -28.82 4.44
CA SER A 193 -31.48 -29.42 3.22
C SER A 193 -32.55 -28.54 2.57
N SER A 194 -33.20 -27.67 3.35
CA SER A 194 -34.29 -26.81 2.89
C SER A 194 -33.80 -25.46 2.32
N ILE A 195 -32.50 -25.16 2.43
CA ILE A 195 -31.92 -23.88 2.02
C ILE A 195 -30.66 -24.13 1.19
N ALA A 196 -30.74 -23.84 -0.10
CA ALA A 196 -29.61 -23.94 -1.00
C ALA A 196 -28.57 -22.83 -0.72
N GLY A 197 -27.28 -23.12 -0.91
CA GLY A 197 -26.22 -22.11 -0.83
C GLY A 197 -25.62 -21.87 0.57
N LEU A 198 -26.03 -22.63 1.60
CA LEU A 198 -25.45 -22.53 2.94
C LEU A 198 -24.07 -23.18 3.06
N HIS A 199 -23.77 -24.15 2.20
CA HIS A 199 -22.51 -24.89 2.21
C HIS A 199 -21.38 -23.98 1.68
N GLY A 200 -20.49 -23.54 2.58
CA GLY A 200 -19.36 -22.66 2.26
C GLY A 200 -19.35 -21.35 3.06
N LEU A 201 -20.47 -21.02 3.72
CA LEU A 201 -20.57 -19.85 4.59
C LEU A 201 -19.88 -20.08 5.94
N LYS A 202 -19.29 -19.01 6.47
CA LYS A 202 -18.59 -18.99 7.76
C LYS A 202 -19.41 -18.29 8.82
N LEU A 203 -19.10 -18.61 10.08
CA LEU A 203 -19.66 -17.95 11.24
C LEU A 203 -19.56 -16.42 11.11
N GLY A 204 -20.68 -15.72 11.27
CA GLY A 204 -20.76 -14.26 11.16
C GLY A 204 -21.05 -13.72 9.76
N ASP A 205 -21.09 -14.57 8.72
CA ASP A 205 -21.49 -14.13 7.38
C ASP A 205 -22.95 -13.63 7.39
N LYS A 206 -23.18 -12.53 6.66
CA LYS A 206 -24.52 -11.98 6.43
C LYS A 206 -25.08 -12.57 5.14
N VAL A 207 -26.35 -12.99 5.18
CA VAL A 207 -27.04 -13.59 4.03
C VAL A 207 -28.45 -13.05 3.87
N ASP A 208 -28.88 -12.94 2.62
CA ASP A 208 -30.29 -12.74 2.26
C ASP A 208 -30.90 -14.09 1.89
N LEU A 209 -32.14 -14.32 2.33
CA LEU A 209 -32.89 -15.52 1.97
C LEU A 209 -33.90 -15.16 0.88
N ILE A 210 -33.79 -15.82 -0.28
CA ILE A 210 -34.67 -15.64 -1.44
C ILE A 210 -35.47 -16.92 -1.63
N ALA A 211 -36.79 -16.81 -1.68
CA ALA A 211 -37.68 -17.93 -1.99
C ALA A 211 -38.23 -17.82 -3.41
N SER A 212 -38.28 -18.94 -4.11
CA SER A 212 -38.98 -19.06 -5.40
C SER A 212 -40.47 -19.30 -5.12
N VAL A 213 -41.30 -18.27 -5.30
CA VAL A 213 -42.75 -18.29 -4.97
C VAL A 213 -43.58 -18.45 -6.24
N PRO A 214 -44.43 -19.49 -6.34
CA PRO A 214 -45.40 -19.64 -7.42
C PRO A 214 -46.37 -18.46 -7.52
N HIS A 215 -46.78 -18.08 -8.74
CA HIS A 215 -47.56 -16.87 -8.98
C HIS A 215 -48.92 -16.82 -8.27
N ASP A 216 -49.54 -17.97 -8.04
CA ASP A 216 -50.79 -18.15 -7.29
C ASP A 216 -50.64 -17.86 -5.79
N MET A 217 -49.42 -17.93 -5.26
CA MET A 217 -49.10 -17.68 -3.84
C MET A 217 -48.49 -16.29 -3.58
N LEU A 218 -48.37 -15.42 -4.58
CA LEU A 218 -47.70 -14.11 -4.41
C LEU A 218 -48.38 -13.20 -3.37
N GLY A 219 -49.71 -13.11 -3.41
CA GLY A 219 -50.49 -12.24 -2.50
C GLY A 219 -50.40 -12.65 -1.03
N GLU A 220 -49.88 -13.85 -0.76
CA GLU A 220 -49.66 -14.34 0.58
C GLU A 220 -48.31 -13.92 1.20
N PHE A 221 -47.35 -13.49 0.37
CA PHE A 221 -46.06 -12.95 0.81
C PHE A 221 -45.99 -11.43 0.61
N ASP A 222 -47.04 -10.83 0.05
CA ASP A 222 -47.12 -9.40 -0.28
C ASP A 222 -48.50 -8.80 0.05
N PRO A 223 -48.62 -7.97 1.11
CA PRO A 223 -49.87 -7.29 1.42
C PRO A 223 -50.28 -6.25 0.37
N SER A 224 -49.36 -5.83 -0.51
CA SER A 224 -49.61 -4.89 -1.62
C SER A 224 -50.27 -5.57 -2.83
N HIS A 225 -50.09 -6.88 -2.99
CA HIS A 225 -50.78 -7.65 -4.02
C HIS A 225 -52.20 -7.97 -3.56
N LYS A 226 -53.14 -7.06 -3.85
CA LYS A 226 -54.56 -7.47 -3.86
C LYS A 226 -54.75 -8.48 -5.00
N PRO A 227 -55.20 -9.72 -4.74
CA PRO A 227 -55.62 -10.58 -5.82
C PRO A 227 -56.71 -9.83 -6.59
N ARG A 228 -56.61 -9.79 -7.92
CA ARG A 228 -57.69 -9.34 -8.79
C ARG A 228 -58.90 -10.26 -8.54
N SER A 229 -59.74 -9.91 -7.57
CA SER A 229 -61.10 -10.40 -7.49
C SER A 229 -61.81 -9.86 -8.73
N GLY A 230 -61.92 -10.68 -9.79
CA GLY A 230 -62.63 -10.25 -10.99
C GLY A 230 -62.43 -11.05 -12.27
N VAL A 231 -61.48 -11.99 -12.38
CA VAL A 231 -61.42 -12.84 -13.59
C VAL A 231 -61.18 -14.29 -13.22
N GLN A 232 -62.29 -15.01 -13.11
CA GLN A 232 -62.33 -16.46 -13.00
C GLN A 232 -62.08 -17.05 -14.40
N PHE A 233 -60.84 -17.32 -14.74
CA PHE A 233 -60.53 -18.15 -15.91
C PHE A 233 -60.86 -19.60 -15.56
N VAL A 234 -62.06 -20.04 -15.90
CA VAL A 234 -62.37 -21.47 -16.01
C VAL A 234 -61.82 -21.93 -17.36
N THR A 235 -60.59 -22.43 -17.36
CA THR A 235 -60.10 -23.28 -18.45
C THR A 235 -59.93 -24.68 -17.90
N ARG A 236 -60.92 -25.52 -18.21
CA ARG A 236 -60.92 -26.95 -17.94
C ARG A 236 -60.11 -27.62 -19.05
N SER A 237 -58.88 -28.04 -18.75
CA SER A 237 -58.17 -29.02 -19.58
C SER A 237 -57.37 -29.96 -18.69
N LYS A 238 -57.70 -31.25 -18.78
CA LYS A 238 -56.87 -32.36 -18.32
C LYS A 238 -55.64 -32.49 -19.23
N ALA A 239 -54.54 -32.89 -18.61
CA ALA A 239 -53.28 -33.42 -19.16
C ALA A 239 -52.11 -32.41 -19.33
N SER A 240 -51.05 -32.73 -18.56
CA SER A 240 -49.70 -32.16 -18.42
C SER A 240 -49.59 -30.67 -18.06
N ASP A 241 -49.29 -30.41 -16.79
CA ASP A 241 -49.07 -29.08 -16.22
C ASP A 241 -48.03 -28.26 -17.01
N PRO A 242 -48.36 -27.05 -17.49
CA PRO A 242 -47.38 -26.09 -17.96
C PRO A 242 -46.52 -25.60 -16.78
N PRO A 243 -45.24 -25.23 -17.01
CA PRO A 243 -44.38 -24.71 -15.94
C PRO A 243 -45.04 -23.47 -15.32
N GLN A 244 -45.46 -23.59 -14.06
CA GLN A 244 -46.01 -22.48 -13.30
C GLN A 244 -44.95 -21.37 -13.27
N ALA A 245 -45.34 -20.14 -13.63
CA ALA A 245 -44.45 -19.00 -13.52
C ALA A 245 -44.08 -18.81 -12.04
N VAL A 246 -42.78 -18.85 -11.75
CA VAL A 246 -42.23 -18.67 -10.40
C VAL A 246 -41.56 -17.30 -10.34
N VAL A 247 -41.74 -16.57 -9.24
CA VAL A 247 -41.11 -15.28 -8.99
C VAL A 247 -40.18 -15.42 -7.79
N GLU A 248 -38.96 -14.93 -7.92
CA GLU A 248 -38.00 -14.88 -6.81
C GLU A 248 -38.34 -13.71 -5.87
N ARG A 249 -38.41 -13.98 -4.57
CA ARG A 249 -38.73 -12.96 -3.55
C ARG A 249 -37.85 -13.10 -2.33
N THR A 250 -37.26 -11.99 -1.90
CA THR A 250 -36.52 -11.93 -0.63
C THR A 250 -37.49 -12.09 0.55
N ILE A 251 -37.27 -13.12 1.36
CA ILE A 251 -38.09 -13.46 2.53
C ILE A 251 -37.41 -13.11 3.86
N ALA A 252 -36.09 -12.91 3.86
CA ALA A 252 -35.35 -12.34 4.97
C ALA A 252 -34.15 -11.54 4.47
N GLN A 253 -33.88 -10.40 5.10
CA GLN A 253 -32.75 -9.53 4.76
C GLN A 253 -31.71 -9.51 5.89
N SER A 254 -30.43 -9.53 5.50
CA SER A 254 -29.27 -9.42 6.40
C SER A 254 -29.30 -10.39 7.59
N ALA A 255 -29.72 -11.64 7.35
CA ALA A 255 -29.64 -12.70 8.34
C ALA A 255 -28.18 -13.02 8.66
N ILE A 256 -27.84 -13.24 9.93
CA ILE A 256 -26.44 -13.53 10.34
C ILE A 256 -26.30 -15.01 10.66
N LEU A 257 -25.28 -15.64 10.07
CA LEU A 257 -24.97 -17.05 10.34
C LEU A 257 -24.36 -17.22 11.74
N LEU A 258 -25.18 -17.69 12.69
CA LEU A 258 -24.75 -17.94 14.07
C LEU A 258 -24.08 -19.29 14.23
N THR A 259 -24.38 -20.31 13.43
CA THR A 259 -23.68 -21.60 13.52
C THR A 259 -23.62 -22.21 12.13
N PRO A 260 -22.43 -22.62 11.65
CA PRO A 260 -22.29 -23.29 10.36
C PRO A 260 -23.03 -24.63 10.37
N VAL A 261 -23.24 -25.22 9.20
CA VAL A 261 -23.97 -26.48 9.04
C VAL A 261 -23.35 -27.58 9.92
N ARG A 262 -24.14 -28.14 10.85
CA ARG A 262 -23.75 -29.24 11.74
C ARG A 262 -24.70 -30.40 11.59
N ILE A 263 -24.16 -31.62 11.62
CA ILE A 263 -24.95 -32.85 11.54
C ILE A 263 -25.38 -33.25 12.96
N ARG A 264 -26.69 -33.36 13.20
CA ARG A 264 -27.24 -34.04 14.38
C ARG A 264 -27.88 -35.37 13.98
N GLN A 265 -27.79 -36.36 14.85
CA GLN A 265 -28.44 -37.65 14.63
C GLN A 265 -29.87 -37.58 15.20
N LYS A 266 -30.89 -37.64 14.35
CA LYS A 266 -32.30 -37.73 14.78
C LYS A 266 -32.74 -39.19 14.78
N PRO A 267 -33.12 -39.77 15.93
CA PRO A 267 -33.65 -41.14 15.95
C PRO A 267 -35.02 -41.16 15.26
N SER A 268 -35.15 -41.95 14.20
CA SER A 268 -36.40 -42.22 13.49
C SER A 268 -36.80 -43.66 13.75
N THR A 269 -38.01 -43.89 14.26
CA THR A 269 -38.53 -45.24 14.48
C THR A 269 -39.43 -45.64 13.33
N THR A 270 -39.05 -46.66 12.57
CA THR A 270 -39.93 -47.29 11.59
C THR A 270 -40.48 -48.59 12.19
N SER A 271 -41.81 -48.73 12.17
CA SER A 271 -42.49 -49.96 12.58
C SER A 271 -42.95 -50.71 11.33
N SER A 272 -42.37 -51.87 11.07
CA SER A 272 -42.84 -52.80 10.04
C SER A 272 -43.69 -53.90 10.67
N LEU A 273 -44.77 -54.30 9.98
CA LEU A 273 -45.66 -55.37 10.42
C LEU A 273 -44.96 -56.74 10.51
N THR A 274 -43.82 -56.91 9.82
CA THR A 274 -43.06 -58.17 9.75
C THR A 274 -41.72 -58.14 10.49
N GLU A 275 -41.16 -56.96 10.79
CA GLU A 275 -39.80 -56.83 11.36
C GLU A 275 -39.71 -56.08 12.71
N GLY A 276 -40.83 -55.63 13.27
CA GLY A 276 -40.84 -54.89 14.54
C GLY A 276 -40.38 -53.43 14.41
N GLN A 277 -40.20 -52.75 15.55
CA GLN A 277 -39.80 -51.33 15.61
C GLN A 277 -38.26 -51.21 15.54
N ARG A 278 -37.73 -50.67 14.44
CA ARG A 278 -36.29 -50.35 14.30
C ARG A 278 -36.08 -48.86 14.52
N VAL A 279 -35.17 -48.49 15.44
CA VAL A 279 -34.69 -47.12 15.62
C VAL A 279 -33.50 -46.91 14.67
N GLN A 280 -33.69 -46.12 13.63
CA GLN A 280 -32.63 -45.72 12.70
C GLN A 280 -32.26 -44.27 12.95
N ASN A 281 -30.99 -43.98 13.20
CA ASN A 281 -30.53 -42.60 13.33
C ASN A 281 -30.34 -42.00 11.94
N ILE A 282 -31.11 -40.95 11.62
CA ILE A 282 -31.01 -40.21 10.37
C ILE A 282 -30.16 -38.95 10.66
N PRO A 283 -29.03 -38.74 9.96
CA PRO A 283 -28.28 -37.50 10.07
C PRO A 283 -29.11 -36.35 9.49
N VAL A 284 -29.43 -35.36 10.31
CA VAL A 284 -30.11 -34.12 9.90
C VAL A 284 -29.10 -32.99 10.04
N GLU A 285 -28.87 -32.28 8.94
CA GLU A 285 -27.99 -31.11 8.90
C GLU A 285 -28.75 -29.86 9.34
N GLU A 286 -28.22 -29.14 10.32
CA GLU A 286 -28.84 -27.95 10.88
C GLU A 286 -27.92 -26.73 10.78
N VAL A 287 -28.56 -25.58 10.58
CA VAL A 287 -27.93 -24.27 10.60
C VAL A 287 -28.67 -23.38 11.59
N VAL A 288 -27.99 -22.42 12.22
CA VAL A 288 -28.65 -21.43 13.07
C VAL A 288 -28.42 -20.05 12.48
N LEU A 289 -29.51 -19.35 12.16
CA LEU A 289 -29.48 -17.98 11.64
C LEU A 289 -30.09 -17.02 12.65
N ALA A 290 -29.48 -15.85 12.84
CA ALA A 290 -30.13 -14.70 13.47
C ALA A 290 -30.94 -13.95 12.42
N LEU A 291 -32.24 -13.84 12.64
CA LEU A 291 -33.20 -13.20 11.74
C LEU A 291 -33.83 -12.01 12.46
N THR A 292 -34.27 -11.01 11.70
CA THR A 292 -35.12 -9.95 12.26
C THR A 292 -36.49 -10.54 12.65
N PRO A 293 -37.16 -10.03 13.71
CA PRO A 293 -38.46 -10.54 14.14
C PRO A 293 -39.56 -10.45 13.06
N SER A 294 -39.46 -9.48 12.14
CA SER A 294 -40.37 -9.29 11.01
C SER A 294 -40.25 -10.37 9.93
N ASP A 295 -39.07 -10.98 9.80
CA ASP A 295 -38.76 -11.91 8.70
C ASP A 295 -39.07 -13.37 9.07
N ILE A 296 -39.07 -13.69 10.37
CA ILE A 296 -39.35 -15.05 10.86
C ILE A 296 -40.67 -15.64 10.33
N PRO A 297 -41.81 -14.91 10.32
CA PRO A 297 -43.06 -15.43 9.77
C PRO A 297 -42.94 -15.80 8.29
N HIS A 298 -42.22 -15.00 7.49
CA HIS A 298 -42.04 -15.24 6.05
C HIS A 298 -41.16 -16.46 5.80
N VAL A 299 -40.06 -16.60 6.55
CA VAL A 299 -39.17 -17.77 6.47
C VAL A 299 -39.90 -19.04 6.88
N LYS A 300 -40.60 -19.03 8.01
CA LYS A 300 -41.42 -20.18 8.45
C LYS A 300 -42.47 -20.57 7.42
N LYS A 301 -43.13 -19.58 6.83
CA LYS A 301 -44.18 -19.79 5.82
C LYS A 301 -43.61 -20.40 4.55
N ALA A 302 -42.48 -19.90 4.05
CA ALA A 302 -41.82 -20.44 2.86
C ALA A 302 -41.38 -21.90 3.06
N LEU A 303 -40.76 -22.20 4.21
CA LEU A 303 -40.33 -23.57 4.54
C LEU A 303 -41.49 -24.53 4.73
N HIS A 304 -42.56 -24.11 5.42
CA HIS A 304 -43.75 -24.94 5.60
C HIS A 304 -44.47 -25.26 4.28
N LYS A 305 -44.41 -24.34 3.31
CA LYS A 305 -44.96 -24.55 1.96
C LYS A 305 -44.03 -25.35 1.04
N GLY A 306 -42.85 -25.76 1.51
CA GLY A 306 -41.88 -26.51 0.71
C GLY A 306 -41.30 -25.71 -0.46
N LEU A 307 -41.25 -24.38 -0.35
CA LEU A 307 -40.68 -23.54 -1.39
C LEU A 307 -39.15 -23.71 -1.44
N SER A 308 -38.58 -23.59 -2.65
CA SER A 308 -37.13 -23.55 -2.82
C SER A 308 -36.59 -22.23 -2.25
N VAL A 309 -35.78 -22.31 -1.19
CA VAL A 309 -35.12 -21.15 -0.57
C VAL A 309 -33.63 -21.19 -0.89
N MET A 310 -33.06 -20.06 -1.31
CA MET A 310 -31.65 -19.87 -1.58
C MET A 310 -31.07 -18.80 -0.64
N ALA A 311 -29.93 -19.09 -0.03
CA ALA A 311 -29.15 -18.12 0.71
C ALA A 311 -28.14 -17.43 -0.21
N VAL A 312 -28.14 -16.10 -0.21
CA VAL A 312 -27.23 -15.24 -0.98
C VAL A 312 -26.35 -14.47 -0.01
N ALA A 313 -25.03 -14.68 -0.07
CA ALA A 313 -24.09 -13.99 0.81
C ALA A 313 -23.98 -12.51 0.47
N GLN A 314 -24.03 -11.65 1.50
CA GLN A 314 -23.77 -10.22 1.38
C GLN A 314 -22.25 -9.96 1.43
N SER A 315 -21.81 -8.85 0.82
CA SER A 315 -20.40 -8.44 0.87
C SER A 315 -19.96 -8.13 2.30
N GLY A 316 -18.83 -8.73 2.72
CA GLY A 316 -18.18 -8.45 4.01
C GLY A 316 -17.31 -7.20 4.03
N GLN A 317 -17.26 -6.43 2.93
CA GLN A 317 -16.53 -5.17 2.91
C GLN A 317 -17.28 -4.12 3.73
N ALA A 318 -16.56 -3.42 4.62
CA ALA A 318 -17.15 -2.33 5.38
C ALA A 318 -17.75 -1.30 4.42
N ALA A 319 -19.06 -1.10 4.50
CA ALA A 319 -19.69 0.07 3.92
C ALA A 319 -19.02 1.29 4.57
N LYS A 320 -18.23 2.05 3.80
CA LYS A 320 -17.61 3.28 4.29
C LYS A 320 -18.71 4.18 4.86
N GLY A 321 -18.73 4.36 6.18
CA GLY A 321 -19.52 5.40 6.85
C GLY A 321 -20.54 4.98 7.92
N GLY A 322 -20.38 3.84 8.61
CA GLY A 322 -21.19 3.54 9.79
C GLY A 322 -20.32 3.18 10.99
N SER A 323 -20.05 4.14 11.87
CA SER A 323 -19.58 3.86 13.23
C SER A 323 -20.73 3.18 13.98
N ASP A 324 -20.47 1.96 14.43
CA ASP A 324 -21.38 1.10 15.16
C ASP A 324 -21.30 1.48 16.66
N ASP A 325 -21.98 2.57 17.04
CA ASP A 325 -22.26 2.88 18.44
C ASP A 325 -23.75 2.65 18.69
N SER A 326 -24.03 1.61 19.48
CA SER A 326 -25.33 1.42 20.13
C SER A 326 -25.57 2.57 21.11
N GLU A 327 -26.37 3.56 20.70
CA GLU A 327 -27.07 4.46 21.63
C GLU A 327 -28.59 4.40 21.37
N ALA A 328 -29.31 4.04 22.44
CA ALA A 328 -30.62 4.47 22.94
C ALA A 328 -31.74 4.96 21.96
N PRO A 329 -33.03 4.74 22.30
CA PRO A 329 -34.14 4.85 21.35
C PRO A 329 -34.35 6.29 20.86
N ALA A 330 -34.07 6.52 19.58
CA ALA A 330 -34.23 7.81 18.93
C ALA A 330 -35.71 8.16 18.73
N GLU A 331 -36.02 9.41 19.07
CA GLU A 331 -37.25 10.12 18.72
C GLU A 331 -37.64 9.88 17.25
N GLN A 332 -38.94 9.73 16.98
CA GLN A 332 -39.49 9.62 15.63
C GLN A 332 -39.13 10.87 14.82
N LYS A 333 -38.01 10.84 14.09
CA LYS A 333 -37.66 11.84 13.10
C LYS A 333 -38.67 11.76 11.95
N LEU A 334 -39.30 12.89 11.62
CA LEU A 334 -40.27 13.00 10.54
C LEU A 334 -39.58 12.71 9.19
N ALA A 335 -40.11 11.75 8.44
CA ALA A 335 -39.60 11.39 7.12
C ALA A 335 -39.78 12.56 6.12
N VAL A 336 -38.79 12.79 5.27
CA VAL A 336 -38.75 13.84 4.24
C VAL A 336 -39.20 13.25 2.90
N ALA A 337 -40.08 13.96 2.18
CA ALA A 337 -40.64 13.53 0.90
C ALA A 337 -39.74 13.95 -0.29
N PHE A 338 -39.49 13.01 -1.21
CA PHE A 338 -38.74 13.23 -2.44
C PHE A 338 -39.56 12.79 -3.66
N PRO A 339 -39.56 13.55 -4.76
CA PRO A 339 -40.38 13.26 -5.93
C PRO A 339 -39.83 12.05 -6.71
N LEU A 340 -40.73 11.17 -7.14
CA LEU A 340 -40.43 10.02 -7.99
C LEU A 340 -40.52 10.40 -9.47
N VAL A 341 -39.49 10.06 -10.24
CA VAL A 341 -39.48 10.24 -11.69
C VAL A 341 -40.53 9.32 -12.31
N LYS A 342 -41.39 9.83 -13.21
CA LYS A 342 -42.46 9.05 -13.87
C LYS A 342 -42.20 8.77 -15.33
N ARG A 343 -41.27 9.52 -15.93
CA ARG A 343 -40.84 9.35 -17.32
C ARG A 343 -39.33 9.36 -17.33
N THR A 344 -38.71 8.47 -18.12
CA THR A 344 -37.26 8.47 -18.26
C THR A 344 -36.79 9.85 -18.73
N ILE A 345 -35.89 10.47 -17.97
CA ILE A 345 -35.29 11.77 -18.30
C ILE A 345 -33.97 11.47 -19.01
N PRO A 346 -33.84 11.79 -20.31
CA PRO A 346 -32.58 11.64 -21.03
C PRO A 346 -31.46 12.50 -20.43
N ALA A 347 -30.23 12.02 -20.56
CA ALA A 347 -29.04 12.78 -20.21
C ALA A 347 -29.02 14.14 -20.93
N PHE A 348 -28.56 15.16 -20.22
CA PHE A 348 -28.42 16.55 -20.68
C PHE A 348 -29.74 17.29 -20.95
N GLN A 349 -30.87 16.66 -20.64
CA GLN A 349 -32.16 17.31 -20.68
C GLN A 349 -32.41 18.09 -19.38
N ARG A 350 -33.09 19.23 -19.53
CA ARG A 350 -33.55 20.03 -18.40
C ARG A 350 -34.73 19.33 -17.74
N ILE A 351 -34.65 19.13 -16.43
CA ILE A 351 -35.69 18.52 -15.62
C ILE A 351 -36.85 19.51 -15.51
N THR A 352 -38.04 19.02 -15.82
CA THR A 352 -39.30 19.77 -15.81
C THR A 352 -40.30 19.12 -14.88
N GLU A 353 -41.35 19.86 -14.53
CA GLU A 353 -42.43 19.35 -13.69
C GLU A 353 -43.15 18.14 -14.31
N GLN A 354 -43.23 18.09 -15.65
CA GLN A 354 -43.87 16.98 -16.38
C GLN A 354 -43.16 15.64 -16.19
N ASP A 355 -41.90 15.63 -15.77
CA ASP A 355 -41.11 14.41 -15.59
C ASP A 355 -41.51 13.65 -14.32
N PHE A 356 -42.15 14.33 -13.36
CA PHE A 356 -42.61 13.75 -12.09
C PHE A 356 -44.11 13.47 -12.05
N ILE A 357 -44.88 14.00 -13.01
CA ILE A 357 -46.34 13.84 -13.06
C ILE A 357 -46.67 12.49 -13.70
N ASP A 358 -47.43 11.66 -12.98
CA ASP A 358 -47.99 10.45 -13.55
C ASP A 358 -49.07 10.81 -14.61
N PRO A 359 -48.96 10.31 -15.85
CA PRO A 359 -49.88 10.65 -16.93
C PRO A 359 -51.33 10.25 -16.65
N VAL A 360 -51.56 9.24 -15.81
CA VAL A 360 -52.90 8.76 -15.48
C VAL A 360 -53.52 9.60 -14.36
N THR A 361 -52.79 9.78 -13.25
CA THR A 361 -53.31 10.43 -12.05
C THR A 361 -53.16 11.96 -12.07
N ARG A 362 -52.32 12.50 -12.96
CA ARG A 362 -51.96 13.92 -13.08
C ARG A 362 -51.44 14.54 -11.76
N ARG A 363 -50.84 13.72 -10.90
CA ARG A 363 -50.25 14.16 -9.63
C ARG A 363 -48.80 13.66 -9.53
N PRO A 364 -47.89 14.44 -8.92
CA PRO A 364 -46.58 13.93 -8.56
C PRO A 364 -46.69 12.93 -7.42
N GLU A 365 -45.91 11.86 -7.49
CA GLU A 365 -45.78 10.87 -6.43
C GLU A 365 -44.47 11.11 -5.66
N PHE A 366 -44.51 10.91 -4.35
CA PHE A 366 -43.35 11.13 -3.48
C PHE A 366 -42.99 9.84 -2.73
N ALA A 367 -41.70 9.57 -2.67
CA ALA A 367 -41.11 8.58 -1.77
C ALA A 367 -40.63 9.28 -0.49
N TYR A 368 -40.85 8.65 0.66
CA TYR A 368 -40.49 9.20 1.96
C TYR A 368 -39.22 8.53 2.48
N TYR A 369 -38.21 9.33 2.80
CA TYR A 369 -36.93 8.86 3.32
C TYR A 369 -36.65 9.51 4.69
N ASP A 370 -35.95 8.77 5.54
CA ASP A 370 -35.38 9.35 6.76
C ASP A 370 -34.39 10.47 6.40
N PRO A 371 -34.45 11.67 7.02
CA PRO A 371 -33.53 12.78 6.76
C PRO A 371 -32.04 12.38 6.78
N ASP A 372 -31.65 11.43 7.64
CA ASP A 372 -30.26 10.97 7.71
C ASP A 372 -29.88 10.16 6.45
N THR A 373 -30.80 9.34 5.94
CA THR A 373 -30.60 8.57 4.71
C THR A 373 -30.63 9.46 3.48
N ALA A 374 -31.55 10.43 3.45
CA ALA A 374 -31.63 11.41 2.39
C ALA A 374 -30.35 12.25 2.27
N THR A 375 -29.77 12.66 3.41
CA THR A 375 -28.51 13.41 3.46
C THR A 375 -27.33 12.55 2.98
N ARG A 376 -27.24 11.28 3.41
CA ARG A 376 -26.18 10.36 2.97
C ARG A 376 -26.23 10.08 1.47
N SER A 377 -27.42 9.82 0.94
CA SER A 377 -27.64 9.56 -0.48
C SER A 377 -27.66 10.84 -1.32
N LYS A 378 -27.52 12.02 -0.69
CA LYS A 378 -27.56 13.34 -1.34
C LYS A 378 -28.81 13.50 -2.22
N LEU A 379 -29.96 13.07 -1.72
CA LEU A 379 -31.23 13.22 -2.43
C LEU A 379 -31.59 14.71 -2.52
N VAL A 380 -32.11 15.11 -3.67
CA VAL A 380 -32.37 16.52 -3.95
C VAL A 380 -33.88 16.81 -3.80
N PRO A 381 -34.30 17.76 -2.96
CA PRO A 381 -35.70 18.11 -2.81
C PRO A 381 -36.30 18.67 -4.12
N TYR A 382 -37.61 18.53 -4.29
CA TYR A 382 -38.33 18.91 -5.51
C TYR A 382 -38.04 20.34 -5.99
N ASP A 383 -37.99 21.30 -5.07
CA ASP A 383 -37.75 22.72 -5.39
C ASP A 383 -36.39 22.98 -6.03
N PHE A 384 -35.40 22.11 -5.76
CA PHE A 384 -34.05 22.23 -6.31
C PHE A 384 -33.84 21.43 -7.60
N LEU A 385 -34.79 20.57 -7.97
CA LEU A 385 -34.72 19.75 -9.18
C LEU A 385 -35.17 20.50 -10.42
N LEU A 386 -36.22 21.32 -10.30
CA LEU A 386 -36.82 22.00 -11.44
C LEU A 386 -35.82 22.94 -12.12
N GLY A 387 -35.58 22.70 -13.41
CA GLY A 387 -34.67 23.50 -14.20
C GLY A 387 -33.20 23.11 -14.11
N ARG A 388 -32.82 22.14 -13.26
CA ARG A 388 -31.50 21.46 -13.32
C ARG A 388 -31.43 20.59 -14.56
N VAL A 389 -30.22 20.15 -14.91
CA VAL A 389 -29.97 19.29 -16.07
C VAL A 389 -29.51 17.93 -15.58
N ALA A 390 -30.11 16.86 -16.10
CA ALA A 390 -29.66 15.50 -15.80
C ALA A 390 -28.27 15.26 -16.42
N ASN A 391 -27.32 14.68 -15.69
CA ASN A 391 -25.99 14.38 -16.21
C ASN A 391 -25.86 12.98 -16.83
N ARG A 392 -26.87 12.14 -16.63
CA ARG A 392 -27.04 10.78 -17.17
C ARG A 392 -28.53 10.52 -17.39
N ASP A 393 -28.87 9.41 -18.04
CA ASP A 393 -30.26 8.98 -18.16
C ASP A 393 -30.81 8.60 -16.78
N ILE A 394 -31.95 9.17 -16.40
CA ILE A 394 -32.64 8.89 -15.14
C ILE A 394 -33.91 8.09 -15.45
N GLU A 395 -33.98 6.86 -14.96
CA GLU A 395 -35.09 5.96 -15.22
C GLU A 395 -36.37 6.36 -14.46
N ALA A 396 -37.53 6.01 -15.02
CA ALA A 396 -38.80 6.15 -14.32
C ALA A 396 -38.84 5.23 -13.09
N GLY A 397 -39.32 5.76 -11.96
CA GLY A 397 -39.47 5.07 -10.67
C GLY A 397 -38.34 5.35 -9.68
N THR A 398 -37.35 6.17 -10.04
CA THR A 398 -36.22 6.52 -9.16
C THR A 398 -36.39 7.90 -8.51
N VAL A 399 -35.68 8.13 -7.41
CA VAL A 399 -35.50 9.45 -6.80
C VAL A 399 -34.15 10.03 -7.21
N ILE A 400 -34.12 11.34 -7.47
CA ILE A 400 -32.94 11.99 -8.04
C ILE A 400 -31.93 12.36 -6.95
N SER A 401 -30.66 11.98 -7.17
CA SER A 401 -29.54 12.38 -6.32
C SER A 401 -28.71 13.53 -6.93
N GLU A 402 -27.97 14.26 -6.11
CA GLU A 402 -27.09 15.34 -6.58
C GLU A 402 -26.04 14.82 -7.58
N SER A 403 -25.66 13.55 -7.48
CA SER A 403 -24.71 12.89 -8.38
C SER A 403 -25.27 12.63 -9.79
N GLU A 404 -26.58 12.76 -9.99
CA GLU A 404 -27.27 12.59 -11.27
C GLU A 404 -27.56 13.93 -11.95
N LEU A 405 -27.20 15.04 -11.31
CA LEU A 405 -27.41 16.39 -11.81
C LEU A 405 -26.10 17.00 -12.30
N ALA A 406 -26.20 17.86 -13.31
CA ALA A 406 -25.15 18.80 -13.67
C ALA A 406 -25.08 19.95 -12.65
N GLU A 407 -23.99 20.71 -12.68
CA GLU A 407 -23.78 21.88 -11.80
C GLU A 407 -24.96 22.87 -11.89
N GLN A 408 -25.24 23.53 -10.76
CA GLN A 408 -26.37 24.46 -10.66
C GLN A 408 -26.18 25.64 -11.63
N GLY A 409 -27.18 25.90 -12.49
CA GLY A 409 -27.09 26.94 -13.52
C GLY A 409 -26.60 26.44 -14.89
N ALA A 410 -26.29 25.16 -15.03
CA ALA A 410 -26.05 24.50 -16.32
C ALA A 410 -27.18 24.81 -17.33
N LYS A 411 -26.82 25.33 -18.51
CA LYS A 411 -27.75 25.46 -19.64
C LYS A 411 -27.91 24.08 -20.28
N GLY A 412 -29.15 23.61 -20.52
CA GLY A 412 -29.37 22.30 -21.14
C GLY A 412 -28.56 22.08 -22.44
N GLY A 413 -28.18 20.83 -22.68
CA GLY A 413 -27.34 20.42 -23.82
C GLY A 413 -25.95 19.90 -23.42
N ILE A 414 -25.26 19.24 -24.35
CA ILE A 414 -23.95 18.59 -24.12
C ILE A 414 -22.90 19.57 -23.57
N GLY A 415 -22.96 20.84 -24.00
CA GLY A 415 -22.00 21.87 -23.61
C GLY A 415 -21.92 22.13 -22.10
N SER A 416 -22.97 21.84 -21.33
CA SER A 416 -22.94 22.07 -19.88
C SER A 416 -22.23 21.01 -19.07
N VAL A 417 -21.88 19.88 -19.69
CA VAL A 417 -21.21 18.76 -19.00
C VAL A 417 -19.75 18.64 -19.39
N ILE A 418 -19.30 19.46 -20.35
CA ILE A 418 -17.88 19.59 -20.70
C ILE A 418 -17.22 20.45 -19.61
N PRO A 419 -16.21 19.93 -18.89
CA PRO A 419 -15.44 20.72 -17.94
C PRO A 419 -14.79 21.95 -18.61
N PRO A 420 -14.61 23.08 -17.90
CA PRO A 420 -14.13 24.33 -18.48
C PRO A 420 -12.70 24.24 -19.06
N ASP A 421 -11.89 23.27 -18.64
CA ASP A 421 -10.54 22.99 -19.12
C ASP A 421 -10.47 22.00 -20.30
N ARG A 422 -11.65 21.61 -20.83
CA ARG A 422 -11.77 20.54 -21.82
C ARG A 422 -12.55 20.97 -23.06
N GLN A 423 -12.30 20.24 -24.14
CA GLN A 423 -13.02 20.36 -25.41
C GLN A 423 -13.67 19.01 -25.73
N ALA A 424 -14.92 19.06 -26.21
CA ALA A 424 -15.59 17.86 -26.71
C ALA A 424 -15.12 17.53 -28.12
N VAL A 425 -14.73 16.27 -28.33
CA VAL A 425 -14.38 15.70 -29.63
C VAL A 425 -15.33 14.55 -29.92
N VAL A 426 -15.97 14.56 -31.08
CA VAL A 426 -16.89 13.50 -31.52
C VAL A 426 -16.12 12.51 -32.39
N ILE A 427 -16.20 11.23 -32.04
CA ILE A 427 -15.45 10.14 -32.69
C ILE A 427 -16.43 9.01 -33.03
N SER A 428 -16.22 8.34 -34.17
CA SER A 428 -17.00 7.15 -34.50
C SER A 428 -16.68 6.03 -33.52
N ALA A 429 -17.70 5.41 -32.92
CA ALA A 429 -17.47 4.34 -31.95
C ALA A 429 -16.75 3.13 -32.57
N SER A 430 -16.96 2.88 -33.87
CA SER A 430 -16.26 1.85 -34.63
C SER A 430 -14.74 2.03 -34.74
N GLN A 431 -14.22 3.24 -34.49
CA GLN A 431 -12.79 3.53 -34.50
C GLN A 431 -12.11 3.18 -33.17
N ILE A 432 -12.89 3.08 -32.09
CA ILE A 432 -12.40 2.85 -30.72
C ILE A 432 -12.67 1.40 -30.34
N LEU A 433 -11.61 0.62 -30.22
CA LEU A 433 -11.65 -0.73 -29.66
C LEU A 433 -12.08 -0.65 -28.18
N GLY A 434 -13.15 -1.37 -27.82
CA GLY A 434 -13.74 -1.37 -26.48
C GLY A 434 -14.81 -0.31 -26.25
N SER A 435 -15.26 0.39 -27.29
CA SER A 435 -16.33 1.41 -27.19
C SER A 435 -17.66 0.85 -26.67
N GLU A 436 -17.93 -0.43 -26.89
CA GLU A 436 -19.12 -1.15 -26.44
C GLU A 436 -19.24 -1.26 -24.90
N TYR A 437 -18.13 -1.08 -24.18
CA TYR A 437 -18.10 -1.13 -22.72
C TYR A 437 -18.19 0.25 -22.06
N LEU A 438 -18.22 1.33 -22.85
CA LEU A 438 -18.22 2.70 -22.33
C LEU A 438 -19.62 3.17 -21.94
N SER A 439 -19.69 3.83 -20.79
CA SER A 439 -20.87 4.54 -20.28
C SER A 439 -20.61 6.04 -20.16
N VAL A 440 -21.67 6.85 -20.21
CA VAL A 440 -21.57 8.29 -19.96
C VAL A 440 -21.01 8.51 -18.55
N GLY A 441 -19.98 9.32 -18.43
CA GLY A 441 -19.28 9.60 -17.19
C GLY A 441 -17.97 8.81 -17.00
N ASP A 442 -17.71 7.77 -17.79
CA ASP A 442 -16.48 6.98 -17.68
C ASP A 442 -15.24 7.80 -18.04
N HIS A 443 -14.13 7.45 -17.38
CA HIS A 443 -12.80 8.01 -17.61
C HIS A 443 -11.91 6.97 -18.30
N LEU A 444 -11.23 7.36 -19.38
CA LEU A 444 -10.35 6.49 -20.13
C LEU A 444 -9.11 7.22 -20.65
N ASP A 445 -8.04 6.47 -20.92
CA ASP A 445 -6.93 6.93 -21.75
C ASP A 445 -7.12 6.43 -23.19
N LEU A 446 -6.82 7.27 -24.18
CA LEU A 446 -6.92 6.91 -25.59
C LEU A 446 -5.53 6.65 -26.16
N LEU A 447 -5.33 5.43 -26.64
CA LEU A 447 -4.12 5.00 -27.32
C LEU A 447 -4.39 4.94 -28.83
N GLY A 448 -3.66 5.72 -29.60
CA GLY A 448 -3.59 5.58 -31.06
C GLY A 448 -2.54 4.56 -31.43
N SER A 449 -2.87 3.63 -32.32
CA SER A 449 -1.90 2.72 -32.92
C SER A 449 -1.90 2.89 -34.43
N PHE A 450 -0.74 3.21 -34.99
CA PHE A 450 -0.56 3.24 -36.44
C PHE A 450 0.26 2.04 -36.89
N LYS A 451 -0.12 1.49 -38.05
CA LYS A 451 0.63 0.41 -38.66
C LYS A 451 1.91 0.97 -39.29
N LEU A 452 3.05 0.38 -38.96
CA LEU A 452 4.33 0.73 -39.57
C LEU A 452 4.53 0.04 -40.92
N GLU A 453 3.84 -1.09 -41.14
CA GLU A 453 3.78 -1.80 -42.41
C GLU A 453 2.47 -1.50 -43.13
N HIS A 454 2.56 -0.85 -44.29
CA HIS A 454 1.43 -0.60 -45.16
C HIS A 454 1.54 -1.44 -46.43
N VAL A 455 0.61 -2.39 -46.62
CA VAL A 455 0.52 -3.15 -47.86
C VAL A 455 -0.26 -2.32 -48.86
N ARG A 456 0.45 -1.70 -49.82
CA ARG A 456 -0.16 -1.01 -50.94
C ARG A 456 -0.46 -2.02 -52.04
N THR A 457 -1.73 -2.39 -52.18
CA THR A 457 -2.18 -3.17 -53.35
C THR A 457 -2.48 -2.21 -54.50
N THR A 458 -1.74 -2.33 -55.60
CA THR A 458 -1.99 -1.57 -56.82
C THR A 458 -2.56 -2.55 -57.85
N GLU A 459 -3.80 -2.29 -58.30
CA GLU A 459 -4.39 -3.03 -59.41
C GLU A 459 -4.09 -2.27 -60.71
N GLU A 460 -3.12 -2.76 -61.47
CA GLU A 460 -2.88 -2.25 -62.83
C GLU A 460 -3.77 -3.03 -63.81
N THR A 461 -4.77 -2.34 -64.36
CA THR A 461 -5.60 -2.87 -65.43
C THR A 461 -4.98 -2.50 -66.78
N SER A 462 -4.27 -3.44 -67.41
CA SER A 462 -3.73 -3.25 -68.75
C SER A 462 -4.71 -3.79 -69.80
N ARG A 463 -5.15 -2.93 -70.71
CA ARG A 463 -6.01 -3.29 -71.84
C ARG A 463 -5.18 -3.34 -73.12
N ARG A 464 -4.94 -4.55 -73.65
CA ARG A 464 -4.31 -4.76 -74.97
C ARG A 464 -5.33 -5.36 -75.92
N GLU A 465 -5.62 -4.64 -77.01
CA GLU A 465 -6.40 -4.93 -78.23
C GLU A 465 -7.62 -5.88 -78.24
N ASN A 466 -7.77 -6.85 -77.33
CA ASN A 466 -9.02 -7.56 -77.04
C ASN A 466 -9.08 -8.23 -75.65
N GLU A 467 -8.08 -8.02 -74.78
CA GLU A 467 -8.00 -8.67 -73.47
C GLU A 467 -7.68 -7.63 -72.37
N THR A 468 -8.44 -7.69 -71.29
CA THR A 468 -8.24 -6.83 -70.11
C THR A 468 -7.56 -7.69 -69.05
N THR A 469 -6.29 -7.45 -68.77
CA THR A 469 -5.55 -8.17 -67.74
C THR A 469 -5.39 -7.27 -66.53
N THR A 470 -5.96 -7.70 -65.40
CA THR A 470 -5.80 -7.03 -64.11
C THR A 470 -4.62 -7.67 -63.40
N ARG A 471 -3.55 -6.91 -63.20
CA ARG A 471 -2.39 -7.35 -62.41
C ARG A 471 -2.47 -6.69 -61.04
N ASN A 472 -2.67 -7.51 -60.02
CA ASN A 472 -2.65 -7.06 -58.63
C ASN A 472 -1.21 -7.18 -58.14
N SER A 473 -0.50 -6.06 -57.98
CA SER A 473 0.77 -6.01 -57.26
C SER A 473 0.51 -5.58 -55.82
N SER A 474 1.19 -6.18 -54.86
CA SER A 474 1.19 -5.70 -53.48
C SER A 474 2.61 -5.37 -53.07
N GLU A 475 2.81 -4.15 -52.60
CA GLU A 475 4.09 -3.66 -52.10
C GLU A 475 3.96 -3.39 -50.61
N VAL A 476 4.83 -3.98 -49.79
CA VAL A 476 4.88 -3.72 -48.35
C VAL A 476 5.82 -2.53 -48.13
N ILE A 477 5.25 -1.38 -47.81
CA ILE A 477 6.02 -0.18 -47.46
C ILE A 477 6.17 -0.18 -45.93
N SER A 478 7.39 -0.35 -45.44
CA SER A 478 7.71 -0.21 -44.02
C SER A 478 8.19 1.22 -43.72
N ARG A 479 7.64 1.83 -42.66
CA ARG A 479 8.15 3.10 -42.11
C ARG A 479 9.15 2.81 -41.00
N SER A 480 10.25 3.55 -40.97
CA SER A 480 11.19 3.51 -39.83
C SER A 480 10.58 4.18 -38.61
N THR A 481 10.82 3.62 -37.42
CA THR A 481 10.44 4.19 -36.12
C THR A 481 11.68 4.38 -35.27
N ASP A 482 11.71 5.44 -34.46
CA ASP A 482 12.79 5.71 -33.50
C ASP A 482 12.61 4.92 -32.19
N LEU A 483 11.46 4.24 -32.01
CA LEU A 483 11.17 3.45 -30.83
C LEU A 483 11.91 2.11 -30.83
N GLN A 484 12.31 1.68 -29.63
CA GLN A 484 12.94 0.37 -29.44
C GLN A 484 12.01 -0.79 -29.84
N TRP A 485 12.59 -1.93 -30.16
CA TRP A 485 11.89 -3.14 -30.64
C TRP A 485 10.76 -3.60 -29.70
N SER A 486 10.99 -3.53 -28.39
CA SER A 486 10.00 -3.90 -27.36
C SER A 486 8.80 -2.96 -27.32
N THR A 487 9.00 -1.66 -27.55
CA THR A 487 7.96 -0.62 -27.55
C THR A 487 7.15 -0.55 -28.85
N SER A 488 7.69 -1.06 -29.96
CA SER A 488 7.05 -1.05 -31.28
C SER A 488 6.36 -2.37 -31.66
N LEU A 489 6.13 -3.26 -30.68
CA LEU A 489 5.60 -4.62 -30.89
C LEU A 489 6.29 -5.35 -32.05
N GLY A 490 7.61 -5.23 -32.11
CA GLY A 490 8.38 -5.78 -33.21
C GLY A 490 8.29 -5.00 -34.53
N HIS A 491 8.28 -3.67 -34.48
CA HIS A 491 8.13 -2.76 -35.62
C HIS A 491 6.83 -2.92 -36.43
N ARG A 492 5.78 -3.52 -35.83
CA ARG A 492 4.50 -3.72 -36.52
C ARG A 492 3.55 -2.54 -36.36
N ALA A 493 3.61 -1.93 -35.19
CA ALA A 493 2.80 -0.77 -34.87
C ALA A 493 3.53 0.11 -33.87
N GLU A 494 3.23 1.40 -33.90
CA GLU A 494 3.73 2.33 -32.91
C GLU A 494 2.53 2.96 -32.19
N HIS A 495 2.64 3.01 -30.86
CA HIS A 495 1.55 3.34 -29.94
C HIS A 495 1.76 4.72 -29.34
N TRP A 496 0.78 5.60 -29.50
CA TRP A 496 0.83 6.99 -29.06
C TRP A 496 -0.31 7.24 -28.10
N LEU A 497 -0.03 7.90 -26.99
CA LEU A 497 -1.03 8.34 -26.04
C LEU A 497 -1.66 9.63 -26.56
N LEU A 498 -2.85 9.52 -27.16
CA LEU A 498 -3.54 10.63 -27.83
C LEU A 498 -4.28 11.54 -26.86
N ALA A 499 -4.93 10.96 -25.86
CA ALA A 499 -5.60 11.72 -24.80
C ALA A 499 -5.48 10.99 -23.47
N VAL A 500 -5.27 11.77 -22.41
CA VAL A 500 -5.16 11.26 -21.04
C VAL A 500 -6.36 11.71 -20.23
N ASP A 501 -6.97 10.77 -19.52
CA ASP A 501 -8.13 11.01 -18.67
C ASP A 501 -9.29 11.62 -19.47
N ALA A 502 -9.53 11.14 -20.70
CA ALA A 502 -10.68 11.51 -21.51
C ALA A 502 -11.98 11.06 -20.82
N ARG A 503 -12.99 11.94 -20.80
CA ARG A 503 -14.28 11.66 -20.16
C ARG A 503 -15.35 11.42 -21.22
N VAL A 504 -16.10 10.34 -21.11
CA VAL A 504 -17.24 10.09 -22.01
C VAL A 504 -18.38 11.04 -21.62
N VAL A 505 -18.71 11.98 -22.48
CA VAL A 505 -19.77 12.96 -22.22
C VAL A 505 -21.06 12.56 -22.90
N ALA A 506 -21.03 11.98 -24.09
CA ALA A 506 -22.27 11.53 -24.73
C ALA A 506 -22.03 10.29 -25.60
N ILE A 507 -23.07 9.46 -25.70
CA ILE A 507 -23.09 8.25 -26.52
C ILE A 507 -24.30 8.36 -27.45
N ALA A 508 -24.05 8.47 -28.75
CA ALA A 508 -25.13 8.40 -29.73
C ALA A 508 -25.36 6.94 -30.13
N ARG A 509 -26.61 6.49 -30.07
CA ARG A 509 -27.03 5.17 -30.55
C ARG A 509 -27.95 5.36 -31.75
N THR A 510 -27.71 4.62 -32.83
CA THR A 510 -28.64 4.63 -33.97
C THR A 510 -29.93 3.94 -33.57
N PRO A 511 -31.10 4.57 -33.74
CA PRO A 511 -32.38 3.91 -33.49
C PRO A 511 -32.52 2.74 -34.48
N SER A 512 -32.67 1.52 -33.96
CA SER A 512 -32.99 0.36 -34.80
C SER A 512 -34.39 0.54 -35.39
N GLU A 513 -34.52 0.67 -36.71
CA GLU A 513 -35.82 0.80 -37.38
C GLU A 513 -36.67 -0.49 -37.34
N SER A 514 -36.15 -1.60 -36.84
CA SER A 514 -36.86 -2.88 -36.71
C SER A 514 -37.34 -3.13 -35.28
N ALA A 515 -38.32 -2.35 -34.81
CA ALA A 515 -39.01 -2.55 -33.54
C ALA A 515 -40.06 -3.70 -33.60
N GLY A 516 -39.63 -4.88 -34.03
CA GLY A 516 -40.44 -6.10 -34.06
C GLY A 516 -39.63 -7.33 -33.66
N ALA A 517 -39.99 -7.94 -32.54
CA ALA A 517 -39.51 -9.21 -31.96
C ALA A 517 -38.27 -9.18 -31.04
N ASN A 518 -38.55 -9.05 -29.74
CA ASN A 518 -38.04 -9.80 -28.56
C ASN A 518 -36.57 -10.17 -28.35
N ASN A 519 -35.62 -9.76 -29.18
CA ASN A 519 -34.20 -9.96 -28.89
C ASN A 519 -33.57 -8.65 -28.40
N SER A 520 -33.34 -8.55 -27.09
CA SER A 520 -32.68 -7.43 -26.41
C SER A 520 -31.17 -7.39 -26.71
N ILE A 521 -30.78 -7.39 -27.98
CA ILE A 521 -29.41 -7.12 -28.38
C ILE A 521 -29.26 -5.60 -28.37
N ALA A 522 -28.36 -5.09 -27.53
CA ALA A 522 -28.12 -3.67 -27.31
C ALA A 522 -27.93 -2.91 -28.64
N ASN A 523 -28.66 -1.80 -28.84
CA ASN A 523 -28.50 -0.94 -30.02
C ASN A 523 -27.01 -0.55 -30.18
N PRO A 524 -26.41 -0.75 -31.37
CA PRO A 524 -25.00 -0.43 -31.58
C PRO A 524 -24.74 1.07 -31.38
N ILE A 525 -23.63 1.37 -30.72
CA ILE A 525 -23.16 2.74 -30.52
C ILE A 525 -22.63 3.26 -31.86
N SER A 526 -23.13 4.41 -32.32
CA SER A 526 -22.70 5.00 -33.59
C SER A 526 -21.56 6.00 -33.41
N SER A 527 -21.63 6.84 -32.38
CA SER A 527 -20.58 7.82 -32.07
C SER A 527 -20.47 8.09 -30.56
N LEU A 528 -19.25 8.49 -30.16
CA LEU A 528 -18.86 8.85 -28.81
C LEU A 528 -18.41 10.30 -28.81
N THR A 529 -18.90 11.08 -27.84
CA THR A 529 -18.41 12.44 -27.57
C THR A 529 -17.53 12.40 -26.32
N LEU A 530 -16.25 12.70 -26.49
CA LEU A 530 -15.26 12.66 -25.41
C LEU A 530 -14.83 14.09 -25.03
N ALA A 531 -14.92 14.44 -23.75
CA ALA A 531 -14.30 15.65 -23.22
C ALA A 531 -12.83 15.37 -22.89
N VAL A 532 -11.95 15.93 -23.71
CA VAL A 532 -10.50 15.80 -23.58
C VAL A 532 -9.87 17.13 -23.24
N ARG A 533 -8.68 17.12 -22.64
CA ARG A 533 -7.95 18.36 -22.31
C ARG A 533 -7.68 19.14 -23.60
N LEU A 534 -7.69 20.47 -23.52
CA LEU A 534 -7.50 21.32 -24.69
C LEU A 534 -6.23 20.98 -25.50
N ARG A 535 -5.14 20.62 -24.82
CA ARG A 535 -3.86 20.21 -25.44
C ARG A 535 -3.92 18.87 -26.19
N ASP A 536 -4.85 17.99 -25.81
CA ASP A 536 -5.00 16.65 -26.40
C ASP A 536 -6.06 16.67 -27.52
N ALA A 537 -6.91 17.70 -27.57
CA ALA A 537 -8.04 17.81 -28.48
C ALA A 537 -7.63 17.83 -29.96
N GLU A 538 -6.56 18.56 -30.31
CA GLU A 538 -6.05 18.64 -31.68
C GLU A 538 -5.51 17.29 -32.16
N ALA A 539 -4.66 16.64 -31.35
CA ALA A 539 -4.10 15.33 -31.67
C ALA A 539 -5.20 14.28 -31.85
N LEU A 540 -6.20 14.29 -30.97
CA LEU A 540 -7.33 13.37 -31.07
C LEU A 540 -8.22 13.65 -32.29
N ALA A 541 -8.48 14.92 -32.61
CA ALA A 541 -9.26 15.30 -33.79
C ALA A 541 -8.54 14.90 -35.10
N GLN A 542 -7.23 15.12 -35.17
CA GLN A 542 -6.40 14.66 -36.30
C GLN A 542 -6.42 13.13 -36.42
N ALA A 543 -6.27 12.41 -35.30
CA ALA A 543 -6.34 10.95 -35.30
C ALA A 543 -7.71 10.42 -35.73
N ALA A 544 -8.80 11.05 -35.27
CA ALA A 544 -10.17 10.70 -35.66
C ALA A 544 -10.45 10.96 -37.16
N ALA A 545 -9.81 11.98 -37.75
CA ALA A 545 -9.91 12.29 -39.18
C ALA A 545 -9.11 11.31 -40.07
N MET A 546 -8.07 10.65 -39.54
CA MET A 546 -7.24 9.66 -40.25
C MET A 546 -7.83 8.24 -40.20
N THR A 547 -9.13 8.14 -40.51
CA THR A 547 -10.02 6.99 -40.25
C THR A 547 -9.49 5.61 -40.67
N SER A 548 -8.63 5.53 -41.69
CA SER A 548 -8.11 4.26 -42.23
C SER A 548 -6.77 3.80 -41.65
N GLU A 549 -5.99 4.70 -41.03
CA GLU A 549 -4.59 4.43 -40.66
C GLU A 549 -4.39 4.20 -39.16
N ILE A 550 -5.21 4.84 -38.33
CA ILE A 550 -5.04 4.82 -36.87
C ILE A 550 -6.18 4.03 -36.23
N LYS A 551 -5.83 2.98 -35.48
CA LYS A 551 -6.77 2.30 -34.59
C LYS A 551 -6.68 2.90 -33.20
N LEU A 552 -7.82 3.35 -32.68
CA LEU A 552 -7.91 3.87 -31.31
C LEU A 552 -8.26 2.71 -30.37
N THR A 553 -7.60 2.65 -29.23
CA THR A 553 -7.89 1.67 -28.17
C THR A 553 -8.21 2.43 -26.89
N ALA A 554 -9.36 2.13 -26.29
CA ALA A 554 -9.72 2.64 -24.97
C ALA A 554 -8.96 1.85 -23.88
N ALA A 555 -8.15 2.54 -23.09
CA ALA A 555 -7.53 1.99 -21.89
C ALA A 555 -8.34 2.44 -20.67
N PHE A 556 -9.05 1.49 -20.06
CA PHE A 556 -9.90 1.76 -18.89
C PHE A 556 -9.05 2.01 -17.66
N ARG A 557 -9.35 3.10 -16.96
CA ARG A 557 -8.86 3.30 -15.59
C ARG A 557 -9.83 2.63 -14.63
N SER A 558 -9.33 2.12 -13.50
CA SER A 558 -10.26 1.66 -12.47
C SER A 558 -11.03 2.88 -11.94
N ASN A 559 -12.35 2.89 -12.11
CA ASN A 559 -13.24 3.87 -11.48
C ASN A 559 -13.32 3.68 -9.95
N LEU A 560 -12.70 2.63 -9.40
CA LEU A 560 -12.37 2.58 -7.99
C LEU A 560 -11.53 3.82 -7.72
N PRO A 561 -11.98 4.76 -6.86
CA PRO A 561 -11.06 5.77 -6.38
C PRO A 561 -9.88 4.99 -5.86
N THR A 562 -8.70 5.21 -6.44
CA THR A 562 -7.45 5.00 -5.73
C THR A 562 -7.52 5.98 -4.57
N ALA A 563 -8.34 5.64 -3.57
CA ALA A 563 -8.15 6.07 -2.22
C ALA A 563 -6.80 5.46 -1.89
N SER A 564 -5.74 6.18 -2.24
CA SER A 564 -4.48 6.08 -1.55
C SER A 564 -4.88 5.92 -0.09
N PRO A 565 -4.47 4.83 0.59
CA PRO A 565 -4.79 4.66 1.99
C PRO A 565 -4.48 6.00 2.68
N PRO A 566 -5.28 6.43 3.67
CA PRO A 566 -5.30 7.82 4.16
C PRO A 566 -3.92 8.39 4.54
N ASN A 567 -2.92 7.54 4.70
CA ASN A 567 -1.53 7.88 5.00
C ASN A 567 -0.57 7.79 3.79
N MET A 568 -1.04 7.75 2.55
CA MET A 568 -0.18 7.74 1.35
C MET A 568 -0.40 8.98 0.48
N ALA A 569 0.70 9.61 0.08
CA ALA A 569 0.75 10.70 -0.88
C ALA A 569 1.30 10.21 -2.22
N SER A 570 0.74 10.73 -3.31
CA SER A 570 1.25 10.54 -4.66
C SER A 570 2.43 11.49 -4.90
N VAL A 571 3.55 10.92 -5.34
CA VAL A 571 4.82 11.63 -5.49
C VAL A 571 5.36 11.44 -6.92
N PRO A 572 5.81 12.51 -7.59
CA PRO A 572 6.49 12.45 -8.88
C PRO A 572 7.88 11.83 -8.76
N LEU A 573 8.17 10.89 -9.66
CA LEU A 573 9.45 10.28 -9.91
C LEU A 573 10.10 10.91 -11.14
N CYS A 574 11.42 11.06 -11.07
CA CYS A 574 12.21 11.42 -12.22
C CYS A 574 12.15 10.31 -13.28
N THR A 575 11.73 10.61 -14.51
CA THR A 575 11.60 9.60 -15.60
C THR A 575 12.81 9.57 -16.53
N VAL A 576 13.54 10.69 -16.60
CA VAL A 576 14.71 10.88 -17.47
C VAL A 576 15.80 11.50 -16.61
N ALA A 577 17.05 11.10 -16.80
CA ALA A 577 18.16 11.70 -16.05
C ALA A 577 18.21 13.22 -16.31
N VAL A 578 18.17 14.02 -15.24
CA VAL A 578 18.31 15.49 -15.32
C VAL A 578 19.59 15.88 -14.61
N ARG A 579 20.43 16.69 -15.26
CA ARG A 579 21.72 17.08 -14.67
C ARG A 579 21.51 18.19 -13.65
N ALA A 580 22.42 18.25 -12.68
CA ALA A 580 22.54 19.40 -11.80
C ALA A 580 22.75 20.67 -12.64
N PHE A 581 22.17 21.76 -12.17
CA PHE A 581 22.20 23.09 -12.77
C PHE A 581 21.43 23.23 -14.10
N GLU A 582 20.67 22.21 -14.50
CA GLU A 582 19.67 22.33 -15.57
C GLU A 582 18.33 22.85 -15.04
N LYS A 583 17.62 23.59 -15.90
CA LYS A 583 16.26 24.04 -15.61
C LYS A 583 15.32 22.86 -15.71
N LEU A 584 14.43 22.72 -14.75
CA LEU A 584 13.32 21.80 -14.88
C LEU A 584 12.28 22.39 -15.85
N GLU A 585 12.30 21.98 -17.11
CA GLU A 585 11.42 22.53 -18.14
C GLU A 585 9.95 22.27 -17.81
N PRO A 586 9.08 23.32 -17.73
CA PRO A 586 7.66 23.17 -17.37
C PRO A 586 6.88 22.19 -18.26
N TRP A 587 7.32 22.07 -19.51
CA TRP A 587 6.70 21.22 -20.54
C TRP A 587 7.54 19.99 -20.88
N GLY A 588 8.67 19.79 -20.20
CA GLY A 588 9.52 18.63 -20.40
C GLY A 588 8.81 17.35 -19.98
N ALA A 589 9.20 16.20 -20.54
CA ALA A 589 8.60 14.90 -20.25
C ALA A 589 8.53 14.60 -18.74
N VAL A 590 9.50 15.08 -17.97
CA VAL A 590 9.58 14.95 -16.51
C VAL A 590 8.48 15.73 -15.77
N VAL A 591 8.12 16.93 -16.22
CA VAL A 591 7.11 17.78 -15.55
C VAL A 591 5.72 17.58 -16.14
N ALA A 592 5.62 17.40 -17.46
CA ALA A 592 4.34 17.27 -18.13
C ALA A 592 3.67 15.91 -17.84
N ARG A 593 4.47 14.86 -17.59
CA ARG A 593 4.03 13.48 -17.34
C ARG A 593 4.98 12.76 -16.37
N PRO A 594 5.16 13.23 -15.12
CA PRO A 594 5.98 12.52 -14.16
C PRO A 594 5.41 11.12 -13.94
N ALA A 595 6.28 10.12 -13.84
CA ALA A 595 5.85 8.84 -13.29
C ALA A 595 5.45 9.08 -11.82
N ILE A 596 4.32 8.55 -11.38
CA ILE A 596 3.82 8.77 -10.02
C ILE A 596 3.96 7.47 -9.24
N THR A 597 4.49 7.56 -8.03
CA THR A 597 4.44 6.48 -7.05
C THR A 597 3.72 6.92 -5.78
N SER A 598 3.25 5.99 -4.97
CA SER A 598 2.58 6.28 -3.70
C SER A 598 3.51 5.95 -2.54
N ILE A 599 3.74 6.93 -1.67
CA ILE A 599 4.64 6.84 -0.51
C ILE A 599 3.89 7.28 0.73
N SER A 600 4.30 6.82 1.92
CA SER A 600 3.69 7.30 3.17
C SER A 600 3.85 8.82 3.35
N ILE A 601 2.82 9.49 3.89
CA ILE A 601 2.84 10.93 4.18
C ILE A 601 3.96 11.27 5.18
N ASP A 602 4.24 10.38 6.13
CA ASP A 602 5.31 10.56 7.10
C ASP A 602 6.68 10.62 6.42
N GLU A 603 6.94 9.71 5.48
CA GLU A 603 8.20 9.71 4.71
C GLU A 603 8.31 10.94 3.78
N VAL A 604 7.19 11.38 3.19
CA VAL A 604 7.14 12.62 2.39
C VAL A 604 7.53 13.82 3.24
N ASN A 605 7.00 13.93 4.46
CA ASN A 605 7.30 15.02 5.39
C ASN A 605 8.73 14.94 5.94
N GLU A 606 9.20 13.74 6.31
CA GLU A 606 10.54 13.49 6.86
C GLU A 606 11.63 13.88 5.86
N LYS A 607 11.48 13.42 4.61
CA LYS A 607 12.46 13.66 3.55
C LYS A 607 12.23 14.97 2.78
N LYS A 608 11.11 15.67 3.03
CA LYS A 608 10.66 16.87 2.28
C LYS A 608 10.54 16.60 0.78
N ILE A 609 9.85 15.51 0.45
CA ILE A 609 9.62 15.11 -0.94
C ILE A 609 8.57 16.04 -1.57
N VAL A 610 8.86 16.56 -2.75
CA VAL A 610 7.96 17.40 -3.53
C VAL A 610 6.80 16.57 -4.04
N THR A 611 5.57 16.91 -3.64
CA THR A 611 4.33 16.25 -4.11
C THR A 611 3.78 16.87 -5.38
N ASP A 612 3.98 18.18 -5.57
CA ASP A 612 3.59 18.91 -6.76
C ASP A 612 4.81 19.52 -7.47
N LEU A 613 5.28 18.83 -8.50
CA LEU A 613 6.44 19.25 -9.27
C LEU A 613 6.18 20.55 -10.07
N SER A 614 4.91 20.91 -10.30
CA SER A 614 4.56 22.11 -11.07
C SER A 614 4.98 23.41 -10.37
N LEU A 615 5.02 23.40 -9.03
CA LEU A 615 5.51 24.53 -8.21
C LEU A 615 7.02 24.78 -8.39
N PHE A 616 7.74 23.77 -8.88
CA PHE A 616 9.18 23.82 -9.13
C PHE A 616 9.50 23.89 -10.63
N ALA A 617 8.48 23.95 -11.49
CA ALA A 617 8.64 24.16 -12.92
C ALA A 617 9.41 25.46 -13.18
N GLY A 618 10.47 25.36 -13.98
CA GLY A 618 11.36 26.45 -14.29
C GLY A 618 12.45 26.73 -13.27
N ARG A 619 12.51 26.00 -12.14
CA ARG A 619 13.63 26.11 -11.18
C ARG A 619 14.81 25.27 -11.64
N VAL A 620 16.00 25.65 -11.17
CA VAL A 620 17.26 24.97 -11.51
C VAL A 620 17.56 23.91 -10.46
N LEU A 621 17.94 22.71 -10.90
CA LEU A 621 18.35 21.64 -9.99
C LEU A 621 19.73 21.92 -9.38
N ARG A 622 19.92 21.54 -8.12
CA ARG A 622 21.19 21.59 -7.40
C ARG A 622 21.98 20.30 -7.54
N THR A 623 21.29 19.17 -7.70
CA THR A 623 21.86 17.81 -7.71
C THR A 623 21.40 17.07 -8.97
N ASN A 624 22.22 16.12 -9.44
CA ASN A 624 21.83 15.25 -10.55
C ASN A 624 20.67 14.34 -10.10
N LYS A 625 19.69 14.11 -10.97
CA LYS A 625 18.59 13.19 -10.75
C LYS A 625 18.62 12.06 -11.76
N GLN A 626 18.57 10.82 -11.28
CA GLN A 626 18.47 9.62 -12.12
C GLN A 626 17.00 9.17 -12.26
N PRO A 627 16.67 8.38 -13.30
CA PRO A 627 15.35 7.78 -13.41
C PRO A 627 15.00 6.94 -12.17
N GLY A 628 13.85 7.23 -11.56
CA GLY A 628 13.40 6.61 -10.31
C GLY A 628 13.72 7.40 -9.04
N ASP A 629 14.51 8.48 -9.12
CA ASP A 629 14.75 9.35 -7.97
C ASP A 629 13.54 10.23 -7.64
N TYR A 630 13.35 10.51 -6.36
CA TYR A 630 12.42 11.53 -5.86
C TYR A 630 13.00 12.93 -6.00
N PHE A 631 12.12 13.93 -6.17
CA PHE A 631 12.49 15.34 -6.06
C PHE A 631 12.28 15.81 -4.62
N LEU A 632 13.32 16.37 -4.01
CA LEU A 632 13.27 16.99 -2.69
C LEU A 632 13.28 18.51 -2.85
N GLU A 633 12.71 19.25 -1.90
CA GLU A 633 12.77 20.72 -1.94
C GLU A 633 14.22 21.24 -1.96
N SER A 634 15.13 20.53 -1.27
CA SER A 634 16.56 20.85 -1.21
C SER A 634 17.31 20.64 -2.53
N ASP A 635 16.69 19.92 -3.48
CA ASP A 635 17.27 19.71 -4.80
C ASP A 635 17.09 20.91 -5.72
N PHE A 636 16.35 21.94 -5.33
CA PHE A 636 16.11 23.11 -6.17
C PHE A 636 16.84 24.36 -5.65
N LEU A 637 17.49 25.07 -6.56
CA LEU A 637 18.06 26.40 -6.30
C LEU A 637 16.96 27.46 -6.26
N PRO A 638 17.21 28.66 -5.68
CA PRO A 638 16.25 29.78 -5.66
C PRO A 638 15.67 30.06 -7.06
N ALA A 639 14.41 30.52 -7.12
CA ALA A 639 13.67 30.65 -8.38
C ALA A 639 14.35 31.54 -9.44
N ASP A 640 15.12 32.55 -9.00
CA ASP A 640 15.79 33.52 -9.88
C ASP A 640 17.19 33.07 -10.33
N THR A 641 17.57 31.83 -10.05
CA THR A 641 18.91 31.32 -10.39
C THR A 641 19.01 31.08 -11.90
N ALA A 642 20.01 31.66 -12.56
CA ALA A 642 20.30 31.40 -13.96
C ALA A 642 20.72 29.93 -14.16
N VAL A 643 20.43 29.37 -15.34
CA VAL A 643 20.81 27.99 -15.69
C VAL A 643 22.31 27.86 -15.92
N GLY A 644 22.85 26.65 -15.72
CA GLY A 644 24.24 26.31 -15.98
C GLY A 644 25.11 26.26 -14.72
N ILE A 645 26.34 25.77 -14.87
CA ILE A 645 27.26 25.44 -13.77
C ILE A 645 27.49 26.61 -12.81
N SER A 646 27.42 27.85 -13.29
CA SER A 646 27.52 29.06 -12.47
C SER A 646 26.47 29.15 -11.36
N ALA A 647 25.31 28.51 -11.54
CA ALA A 647 24.25 28.38 -10.54
C ALA A 647 24.72 27.68 -9.25
N GLY A 648 25.68 26.76 -9.39
CA GLY A 648 26.25 26.00 -8.27
C GLY A 648 27.40 26.70 -7.55
N ILE A 649 27.88 27.84 -8.06
CA ILE A 649 29.00 28.57 -7.48
C ILE A 649 28.44 29.60 -6.50
N ALA A 650 28.76 29.44 -5.21
CA ALA A 650 28.32 30.39 -4.20
C ALA A 650 28.89 31.80 -4.43
N PRO A 651 28.18 32.87 -4.01
CA PRO A 651 28.73 34.22 -4.02
C PRO A 651 30.06 34.29 -3.26
N GLY A 652 31.05 34.98 -3.84
CA GLY A 652 32.40 35.04 -3.26
C GLY A 652 33.36 33.96 -3.74
N TYR A 653 32.93 33.07 -4.65
CA TYR A 653 33.76 32.03 -5.26
C TYR A 653 33.89 32.20 -6.77
N ARG A 654 34.95 31.63 -7.36
CA ARG A 654 35.15 31.48 -8.80
C ARG A 654 35.30 30.00 -9.15
N GLY A 655 34.57 29.55 -10.18
CA GLY A 655 34.60 28.17 -10.65
C GLY A 655 35.80 27.91 -11.59
N PHE A 656 36.49 26.79 -11.38
CA PHE A 656 37.57 26.29 -12.23
C PHE A 656 37.23 24.88 -12.69
N LEU A 657 37.23 24.66 -14.00
CA LEU A 657 37.17 23.31 -14.58
C LEU A 657 38.59 22.72 -14.58
N VAL A 658 38.78 21.65 -13.81
CA VAL A 658 40.06 20.95 -13.68
C VAL A 658 39.92 19.52 -14.18
N GLN A 659 40.91 19.05 -14.95
CA GLN A 659 40.98 17.68 -15.43
C GLN A 659 41.67 16.78 -14.41
N LYS A 660 41.38 15.48 -14.43
CA LYS A 660 42.01 14.48 -13.55
C LYS A 660 43.53 14.49 -13.64
N GLU A 661 44.06 14.74 -14.82
CA GLU A 661 45.51 14.80 -15.08
C GLU A 661 46.17 16.02 -14.41
N GLN A 662 45.42 17.09 -14.19
CA GLN A 662 45.90 18.31 -13.55
C GLN A 662 45.79 18.26 -12.03
N LEU A 663 44.96 17.35 -11.50
CA LEU A 663 44.60 17.34 -10.09
C LEU A 663 44.37 15.92 -9.58
N ALA A 664 45.36 15.38 -8.88
CA ALA A 664 45.32 14.03 -8.33
C ALA A 664 44.37 13.93 -7.12
N GLY A 665 43.75 12.76 -6.92
CA GLY A 665 42.85 12.50 -5.79
C GLY A 665 41.40 12.92 -6.03
N LEU A 666 41.03 13.30 -7.26
CA LEU A 666 39.64 13.62 -7.61
C LEU A 666 38.69 12.41 -7.48
N GLU A 667 39.21 11.19 -7.56
CA GLU A 667 38.45 9.96 -7.30
C GLU A 667 38.01 9.79 -5.83
N LEU A 668 38.59 10.55 -4.90
CA LEU A 668 38.26 10.51 -3.48
C LEU A 668 37.21 11.54 -3.08
N VAL A 669 36.83 12.44 -3.98
CA VAL A 669 35.91 13.54 -3.67
C VAL A 669 34.49 13.24 -4.15
N LYS A 670 33.51 13.82 -3.44
CA LYS A 670 32.10 13.79 -3.84
C LYS A 670 31.65 15.21 -4.18
N GLN A 671 30.62 15.32 -5.01
CA GLN A 671 29.95 16.60 -5.26
C GLN A 671 29.49 17.21 -3.92
N GLN A 672 29.62 18.53 -3.79
CA GLN A 672 29.38 19.33 -2.57
C GLN A 672 30.37 19.11 -1.42
N MET A 673 31.41 18.30 -1.60
CA MET A 673 32.44 18.14 -0.57
C MET A 673 33.35 19.37 -0.53
N ARG A 674 33.73 19.81 0.68
CA ARG A 674 34.76 20.83 0.90
C ARG A 674 36.13 20.17 0.99
N VAL A 675 37.09 20.71 0.24
CA VAL A 675 38.43 20.14 0.07
C VAL A 675 39.48 21.22 0.15
N ASP A 676 40.70 20.83 0.52
CA ASP A 676 41.87 21.68 0.38
C ASP A 676 42.69 21.17 -0.82
N VAL A 677 43.20 22.08 -1.65
CA VAL A 677 44.06 21.75 -2.79
C VAL A 677 45.48 22.12 -2.41
N ILE A 678 46.37 21.13 -2.44
CA ILE A 678 47.79 21.32 -2.18
C ILE A 678 48.60 21.07 -3.45
N SER A 679 49.72 21.77 -3.57
CA SER A 679 50.74 21.53 -4.58
C SER A 679 51.93 20.84 -3.94
N ALA A 680 52.40 19.76 -4.54
CA ALA A 680 53.65 19.12 -4.19
C ALA A 680 54.74 19.56 -5.17
N GLU A 681 55.57 20.51 -4.76
CA GLU A 681 56.70 20.99 -5.56
C GLU A 681 57.99 20.30 -5.10
N PRO A 682 58.85 19.81 -6.01
CA PRO A 682 60.17 19.31 -5.62
C PRO A 682 60.98 20.46 -5.00
N MET A 683 61.63 20.22 -3.85
CA MET A 683 62.51 21.23 -3.27
C MET A 683 63.68 21.49 -4.22
N THR A 684 63.79 22.74 -4.69
CA THR A 684 64.96 23.18 -5.45
C THR A 684 65.98 23.78 -4.50
N PHE A 685 67.24 23.36 -4.65
CA PHE A 685 68.36 23.89 -3.90
C PHE A 685 69.33 24.56 -4.88
N PRO A 686 69.95 25.71 -4.52
CA PRO A 686 70.98 26.32 -5.35
C PRO A 686 72.14 25.35 -5.61
N SER A 687 72.81 25.49 -6.76
CA SER A 687 73.85 24.54 -7.20
C SER A 687 75.08 24.43 -6.27
N ASN A 688 75.26 25.36 -5.34
CA ASN A 688 76.33 25.33 -4.33
C ASN A 688 75.91 24.61 -3.03
N TYR A 689 74.72 24.01 -3.00
CA TYR A 689 74.25 23.21 -1.87
C TYR A 689 74.57 21.73 -2.11
N ASP A 690 75.22 21.11 -1.14
CA ASP A 690 75.47 19.67 -1.14
C ASP A 690 74.32 18.98 -0.40
N VAL A 691 73.37 18.45 -1.18
CA VAL A 691 72.11 17.92 -0.68
C VAL A 691 72.11 16.39 -0.82
N PRO A 692 71.96 15.64 0.28
CA PRO A 692 71.83 14.19 0.25
C PRO A 692 70.65 13.77 -0.66
N PRO A 693 70.78 12.68 -1.44
CA PRO A 693 69.73 12.22 -2.35
C PRO A 693 68.39 11.92 -1.64
N GLU A 694 68.43 11.63 -0.33
CA GLU A 694 67.24 11.44 0.52
C GLU A 694 66.41 12.72 0.72
N ILE A 695 67.04 13.90 0.64
CA ILE A 695 66.37 15.21 0.76
C ILE A 695 65.90 15.71 -0.61
N VAL A 696 66.63 15.39 -1.68
CA VAL A 696 66.28 15.75 -3.07
C VAL A 696 64.93 15.15 -3.50
N GLY A 697 64.49 14.04 -2.89
CA GLY A 697 63.18 13.44 -3.11
C GLY A 697 62.03 14.02 -2.28
N ARG A 698 62.28 14.94 -1.34
CA ARG A 698 61.21 15.52 -0.52
C ARG A 698 60.50 16.64 -1.28
N THR A 699 59.18 16.57 -1.33
CA THR A 699 58.33 17.61 -1.91
C THR A 699 57.93 18.62 -0.84
N GLN A 700 58.02 19.91 -1.16
CA GLN A 700 57.38 20.96 -0.40
C GLN A 700 55.87 20.92 -0.70
N MET A 701 55.06 20.82 0.34
CA MET A 701 53.60 20.92 0.21
C MET A 701 53.19 22.38 0.43
N LEU A 702 52.66 23.02 -0.61
CA LEU A 702 52.11 24.36 -0.56
C LEU A 702 50.59 24.27 -0.67
N VAL A 703 49.83 24.91 0.22
CA VAL A 703 48.37 25.00 0.07
C VAL A 703 48.06 25.94 -1.09
N ALA A 704 47.56 25.41 -2.21
CA ALA A 704 47.20 26.20 -3.38
C ALA A 704 45.87 26.94 -3.16
N ALA A 705 44.89 26.26 -2.56
CA ALA A 705 43.64 26.84 -2.10
C ALA A 705 43.05 26.01 -0.95
N SER A 706 42.40 26.66 0.01
CA SER A 706 41.68 26.06 1.12
C SER A 706 40.18 26.31 1.01
N ASP A 707 39.39 25.43 1.63
CA ASP A 707 37.92 25.50 1.63
C ASP A 707 37.28 25.53 0.22
N VAL A 708 37.87 24.80 -0.71
CA VAL A 708 37.38 24.68 -2.08
C VAL A 708 36.15 23.78 -2.09
N GLU A 709 35.07 24.23 -2.74
CA GLU A 709 33.87 23.42 -2.91
C GLU A 709 33.88 22.68 -4.24
N VAL A 710 33.63 21.37 -4.21
CA VAL A 710 33.46 20.56 -5.42
C VAL A 710 32.04 20.74 -5.96
N VAL A 711 31.84 21.64 -6.93
CA VAL A 711 30.52 22.01 -7.45
C VAL A 711 29.90 20.93 -8.32
N GLN A 712 30.69 20.36 -9.23
CA GLN A 712 30.25 19.32 -10.18
C GLN A 712 31.37 18.33 -10.44
N LEU A 713 31.03 17.05 -10.52
CA LEU A 713 31.93 15.99 -11.01
C LEU A 713 31.43 15.48 -12.36
N TYR A 714 32.36 15.25 -13.27
CA TYR A 714 32.11 14.60 -14.55
C TYR A 714 32.71 13.21 -14.53
N GLU A 715 31.85 12.20 -14.49
CA GLU A 715 32.24 10.80 -14.46
C GLU A 715 31.97 10.14 -15.81
N GLU A 716 32.93 9.34 -16.27
CA GLU A 716 32.74 8.41 -17.38
C GLU A 716 32.58 6.98 -16.83
N PRO A 717 31.63 6.18 -17.34
CA PRO A 717 31.27 4.87 -16.77
C PRO A 717 32.46 3.89 -16.56
N LEU A 718 33.52 4.01 -17.35
CA LEU A 718 34.68 3.13 -17.31
C LEU A 718 35.95 3.77 -16.73
N ARG A 719 36.01 5.11 -16.66
CA ARG A 719 37.21 5.85 -16.23
C ARG A 719 37.07 6.52 -14.86
N GLY A 720 35.86 6.52 -14.30
CA GLY A 720 35.52 7.25 -13.08
C GLY A 720 35.50 8.75 -13.34
N VAL A 721 35.85 9.55 -12.33
CA VAL A 721 35.93 11.01 -12.44
C VAL A 721 37.01 11.41 -13.45
N VAL A 722 36.63 12.15 -14.50
CA VAL A 722 37.52 12.66 -15.56
C VAL A 722 37.82 14.14 -15.37
N SER A 723 36.85 14.91 -14.87
CA SER A 723 37.04 16.33 -14.55
C SER A 723 36.10 16.77 -13.43
N ALA A 724 36.41 17.90 -12.82
CA ALA A 724 35.63 18.51 -11.75
C ALA A 724 35.54 20.02 -11.93
N VAL A 725 34.46 20.63 -11.45
CA VAL A 725 34.36 22.09 -11.29
C VAL A 725 34.56 22.41 -9.82
N LEU A 726 35.60 23.17 -9.53
CA LEU A 726 35.97 23.61 -8.19
C LEU A 726 35.59 25.08 -8.00
N ALA A 727 34.80 25.39 -6.99
CA ALA A 727 34.55 26.75 -6.56
C ALA A 727 35.61 27.16 -5.53
N ILE A 728 36.43 28.14 -5.92
CA ILE A 728 37.58 28.63 -5.13
C ILE A 728 37.26 30.03 -4.59
N PRO A 729 37.52 30.31 -3.29
CA PRO A 729 37.29 31.65 -2.74
C PRO A 729 38.05 32.74 -3.51
N LEU A 730 37.40 33.87 -3.77
CA LEU A 730 37.95 34.94 -4.62
C LEU A 730 39.32 35.46 -4.15
N GLU A 731 39.55 35.51 -2.84
CA GLU A 731 40.84 35.93 -2.26
C GLU A 731 41.99 34.95 -2.53
N GLN A 732 41.69 33.71 -2.91
CA GLN A 732 42.68 32.66 -3.19
C GLN A 732 42.87 32.37 -4.68
N VAL A 733 42.03 32.96 -5.54
CA VAL A 733 42.02 32.72 -6.99
C VAL A 733 43.37 32.99 -7.65
N ALA A 734 44.00 34.14 -7.37
CA ALA A 734 45.27 34.50 -7.99
C ALA A 734 46.39 33.52 -7.63
N ARG A 735 46.40 33.02 -6.39
CA ARG A 735 47.33 32.00 -5.93
C ARG A 735 47.08 30.68 -6.65
N PHE A 736 45.83 30.22 -6.68
CA PHE A 736 45.47 28.98 -7.35
C PHE A 736 45.81 29.00 -8.85
N GLU A 737 45.48 30.09 -9.55
CA GLU A 737 45.82 30.27 -10.98
C GLU A 737 47.33 30.20 -11.22
N SER A 738 48.15 30.81 -10.35
CA SER A 738 49.61 30.76 -10.45
C SER A 738 50.17 29.34 -10.28
N VAL A 739 49.61 28.56 -9.35
CA VAL A 739 50.05 27.19 -9.06
C VAL A 739 49.54 26.21 -10.12
N LEU A 740 48.35 26.42 -10.67
CA LEU A 740 47.80 25.64 -11.78
C LEU A 740 48.63 25.88 -13.05
N ALA A 741 49.06 27.13 -13.30
CA ALA A 741 49.89 27.48 -14.45
C ALA A 741 51.33 26.95 -14.35
N SER A 742 51.89 26.79 -13.15
CA SER A 742 53.25 26.28 -12.94
C SER A 742 53.40 24.78 -13.24
N SER A 743 52.33 24.08 -13.65
CA SER A 743 52.32 22.63 -13.93
C SER A 743 52.75 21.79 -12.73
N SER A 744 52.46 22.26 -11.52
CA SER A 744 52.80 21.57 -10.29
C SER A 744 51.89 20.36 -10.05
N ASN A 745 52.40 19.33 -9.35
CA ASN A 745 51.61 18.14 -9.00
C ASN A 745 50.57 18.51 -7.94
N LEU A 746 49.41 18.99 -8.38
CA LEU A 746 48.30 19.32 -7.50
C LEU A 746 47.61 18.05 -6.99
N ARG A 747 47.22 18.07 -5.72
CA ARG A 747 46.47 17.01 -5.07
C ARG A 747 45.34 17.56 -4.22
N VAL A 748 44.19 16.91 -4.26
CA VAL A 748 43.05 17.24 -3.40
C VAL A 748 43.09 16.43 -2.11
N ILE A 749 42.80 17.09 -1.00
CA ILE A 749 42.66 16.47 0.30
C ILE A 749 41.25 16.75 0.85
N PRO A 750 40.44 15.71 1.14
CA PRO A 750 39.17 15.85 1.83
C PRO A 750 39.35 16.48 3.21
N ARG A 751 38.63 17.56 3.54
CA ARG A 751 38.72 18.17 4.89
C ARG A 751 38.29 17.26 6.04
N SER A 752 37.44 16.27 5.76
CA SER A 752 37.04 15.26 6.77
C SER A 752 38.18 14.34 7.19
N GLN A 753 39.23 14.23 6.36
CA GLN A 753 40.51 13.64 6.74
C GLN A 753 41.38 14.79 7.23
N SER A 754 41.32 15.09 8.52
CA SER A 754 42.05 16.22 9.08
C SER A 754 43.54 16.12 8.71
N VAL A 755 44.04 17.15 8.02
CA VAL A 755 45.49 17.40 7.83
C VAL A 755 46.23 17.42 9.19
N ALA A 756 45.50 17.57 10.29
CA ALA A 756 45.97 17.44 11.67
C ALA A 756 46.72 16.12 11.97
N ASP A 757 46.44 15.01 11.27
CA ASP A 757 47.17 13.75 11.49
C ASP A 757 48.49 13.66 10.70
N VAL A 758 48.67 14.46 9.64
CA VAL A 758 49.91 14.48 8.85
C VAL A 758 50.84 15.62 9.28
N VAL A 759 50.31 16.66 9.93
CA VAL A 759 51.08 17.83 10.39
C VAL A 759 50.70 18.18 11.84
N GLN A 760 51.09 17.35 12.80
CA GLN A 760 51.11 17.78 14.22
C GLN A 760 52.35 18.62 14.51
N ALA A 761 52.20 19.94 14.56
CA ALA A 761 52.61 20.79 15.68
C ALA A 761 52.24 22.26 15.40
N THR A 762 51.51 22.85 16.35
CA THR A 762 51.28 24.30 16.56
C THR A 762 50.55 25.12 15.49
N ALA A 763 49.23 25.35 15.66
CA ALA A 763 48.60 26.68 15.58
C ALA A 763 47.09 26.65 15.91
N THR A 764 46.64 27.57 16.75
CA THR A 764 45.23 27.92 17.04
C THR A 764 44.74 29.07 16.14
N SER A 765 45.02 29.00 14.84
CA SER A 765 44.69 30.04 13.85
C SER A 765 44.05 29.38 12.63
N ASP A 766 42.93 29.93 12.13
CA ASP A 766 42.27 29.52 10.86
C ASP A 766 43.18 29.68 9.62
N GLN A 767 44.40 30.19 9.79
CA GLN A 767 45.45 30.17 8.79
C GLN A 767 46.37 28.98 9.06
N LEU A 768 46.33 27.97 8.17
CA LEU A 768 47.37 26.94 8.07
C LEU A 768 48.73 27.67 8.01
N PRO A 769 49.63 27.50 8.99
CA PRO A 769 50.91 28.18 8.96
C PRO A 769 51.65 27.77 7.69
N GLU A 770 52.27 28.74 7.03
CA GLU A 770 53.19 28.45 5.92
C GLU A 770 54.36 27.66 6.50
N VAL A 771 54.26 26.33 6.47
CA VAL A 771 55.29 25.43 6.96
C VAL A 771 56.48 25.61 6.03
N ASN A 772 57.42 26.45 6.44
CA ASN A 772 58.67 26.61 5.72
C ASN A 772 59.37 25.23 5.75
N PRO A 773 59.50 24.51 4.62
CA PRO A 773 59.98 23.12 4.60
C PRO A 773 61.42 23.02 5.12
N TYR A 774 62.16 24.13 5.07
CA TYR A 774 63.53 24.24 5.55
C TYR A 774 63.64 24.28 7.08
N THR A 775 62.54 24.49 7.83
CA THR A 775 62.55 24.47 9.31
C THR A 775 62.97 23.13 9.90
N SER A 776 62.79 22.04 9.15
CA SER A 776 63.22 20.69 9.55
C SER A 776 64.61 20.31 9.01
N LEU A 777 65.30 21.24 8.36
CA LEU A 777 66.62 21.04 7.76
C LEU A 777 67.66 21.87 8.51
N LYS A 778 68.82 21.26 8.78
CA LYS A 778 69.99 21.95 9.33
C LYS A 778 70.93 22.28 8.18
N PHE A 779 71.46 23.49 8.18
CA PHE A 779 72.42 23.94 7.18
C PHE A 779 73.80 24.09 7.84
N MET A 780 74.81 23.43 7.29
CA MET A 780 76.20 23.63 7.67
C MET A 780 76.91 24.34 6.55
N GLU A 781 77.38 25.55 6.82
CA GLU A 781 78.14 26.33 5.87
C GLU A 781 79.63 26.09 6.07
N GLN A 782 80.32 25.63 5.02
CA GLN A 782 81.75 25.43 5.01
C GLN A 782 82.39 26.35 3.97
N MET A 783 83.30 27.21 4.45
CA MET A 783 84.14 28.05 3.61
C MET A 783 85.44 27.31 3.31
N VAL A 784 85.69 26.97 2.04
CA VAL A 784 86.95 26.37 1.59
C VAL A 784 87.62 27.33 0.61
N GLY A 785 88.54 28.14 1.12
CA GLY A 785 89.13 29.24 0.34
C GLY A 785 88.10 30.33 0.04
N SER A 786 87.90 30.66 -1.24
CA SER A 786 86.84 31.58 -1.70
C SER A 786 85.49 30.89 -1.97
N ASP A 787 85.44 29.55 -1.95
CA ASP A 787 84.24 28.80 -2.31
C ASP A 787 83.37 28.53 -1.08
N ARG A 788 82.12 28.97 -1.17
CA ARG A 788 81.08 28.78 -0.16
C ARG A 788 80.26 27.53 -0.51
N ARG A 789 80.42 26.45 0.27
CA ARG A 789 79.59 25.24 0.18
C ARG A 789 78.62 25.17 1.36
N VAL A 790 77.37 24.83 1.10
CA VAL A 790 76.34 24.65 2.13
C VAL A 790 75.86 23.21 2.10
N SER A 791 76.17 22.42 3.11
CA SER A 791 75.66 21.05 3.25
C SER A 791 74.33 21.06 3.99
N VAL A 792 73.34 20.33 3.48
CA VAL A 792 71.98 20.25 4.05
C VAL A 792 71.79 18.91 4.74
N PHE A 793 71.37 18.92 6.00
CA PHE A 793 71.13 17.72 6.80
C PHE A 793 69.67 17.64 7.28
N PRO A 794 69.08 16.44 7.41
CA PRO A 794 67.82 16.26 8.12
C PRO A 794 67.98 16.67 9.59
N ALA A 795 66.95 17.24 10.22
CA ALA A 795 67.00 17.61 11.64
C ALA A 795 67.45 16.46 12.58
N THR A 796 67.17 15.21 12.20
CA THR A 796 67.50 13.98 12.94
C THR A 796 68.98 13.62 12.89
N THR A 797 69.74 14.15 11.94
CA THR A 797 71.17 13.84 11.78
C THR A 797 71.96 14.92 12.51
N GLN A 798 72.89 14.52 13.39
CA GLN A 798 73.90 15.45 13.90
C GLN A 798 74.94 15.66 12.77
N PRO A 799 75.28 16.93 12.45
CA PRO A 799 76.15 17.27 11.34
C PRO A 799 77.56 16.70 11.49
#